data_AF-A0A965ENV6-F1
#
_entry.id   AF-A0A965ENV6-F1
#
_cell.length_a   1.000
_cell.length_b   1.000
_cell.length_c   1.000
_cell.angle_alpha   90.00
_cell.angle_beta   90.00
_cell.angle_gamma   90.00
#
_symmetry.space_group_name_H-M   'P 1'
#
loop_
_entity.id
_entity.type
_entity.pdbx_description
1 polymer ?
#
loop_
_entity_poly.entity_id
_entity_poly.type
_entity_poly.pdbx_seq_one_letter_code
_entity_poly.pdbx_strand_id
1 'polypeptide(L)'
;MANRLDAELILDLAEWWPEPLRPLLPGPSWLRSLLAATVFPALARRQWQVLSRADALLAASQTTASHAREAVAASVPVEVVPTGAYLQDYPAPPPFIDHVPGKLPQHTRRRNKPPLTIAVAGDLNHRDDLLRLVDLARSLTSRSTDVVLHAIGGGRWMPQLATTAPLVKGCCRIVAHGLIDRSRYVSLLADCQVGLVQPGVLSRFPLPAEAADYAAAGLAIVVAGSGELANMVSAAGAGLVTANASADTWAAALAPLADDPRHLSRLRHAARRLAETSLDRERLAAGVVDWLELLEQLRNTPALLSAVEACSETERVSQKHLRARFPAELVREAIALHAARQRAAASFPAASTLWLTRVGLEQATAWTVAAHKATRFANANQVADLCCGIGSDAAALSLKSAVLAVDCSAAMVRRAEWNTAILGQADNFTGRVADVTSETWDGWLVHADPDRRGNRPRPTRRLAEYLPGLDWMADLMQSARGGAIKVGPASDWPQQRSHTEGCEIELISLGGECREATVWFGELAGDAPRRATNLTTGTSLAGDPATASREVADAINDCLYEPDPAVIRAGLVDLLAQQQGFMRLAADEEYLTGSPTADTGLLDRFLVKDVLPTRIKDLRRFFRSQPRQAYEIKCRRLKVDVEGVRRQLPVGDGPPVSLIFCRIAGQSRVVLADRA
;
A
#
# COMPACT_ATOMS: atom_id res chain seq x y z
N MET A 1 28.14 11.62 -23.69
CA MET A 1 27.39 11.13 -24.86
C MET A 1 26.00 11.73 -24.85
N ALA A 2 25.25 11.58 -23.75
CA ALA A 2 24.01 12.31 -23.44
C ALA A 2 23.99 13.77 -23.91
N ASN A 3 24.90 14.63 -23.44
CA ASN A 3 24.96 16.06 -23.86
C ASN A 3 25.20 16.29 -25.36
N ARG A 4 25.81 15.33 -26.08
CA ARG A 4 26.00 15.43 -27.54
C ARG A 4 24.75 14.97 -28.31
N LEU A 5 23.91 14.16 -27.67
CA LEU A 5 22.71 13.57 -28.24
C LEU A 5 21.44 14.28 -27.77
N ASP A 6 21.56 15.32 -26.93
CA ASP A 6 20.43 16.02 -26.30
C ASP A 6 19.45 15.04 -25.62
N ALA A 7 20.00 14.10 -24.85
CA ALA A 7 19.27 13.02 -24.22
C ALA A 7 19.48 13.02 -22.69
N GLU A 8 18.45 12.60 -21.96
CA GLU A 8 18.52 12.38 -20.51
C GLU A 8 19.47 11.22 -20.16
N LEU A 9 20.19 11.36 -19.05
CA LEU A 9 21.15 10.41 -18.52
C LEU A 9 20.60 9.77 -17.24
N ILE A 10 20.18 8.51 -17.36
CA ILE A 10 19.86 7.66 -16.21
C ILE A 10 21.06 6.78 -15.89
N LEU A 11 21.49 6.76 -14.63
CA LEU A 11 22.59 5.89 -14.17
C LEU A 11 22.07 4.80 -13.23
N ASP A 12 22.36 3.55 -13.56
CA ASP A 12 22.08 2.39 -12.70
C ASP A 12 23.29 2.08 -11.80
N LEU A 13 23.07 2.23 -10.48
CA LEU A 13 24.04 2.06 -9.42
C LEU A 13 23.85 0.69 -8.76
N ALA A 14 24.57 -0.30 -9.30
CA ALA A 14 24.65 -1.63 -8.71
C ALA A 14 25.45 -1.66 -7.40
N GLU A 15 26.49 -0.82 -7.30
CA GLU A 15 27.44 -0.79 -6.18
C GLU A 15 27.85 0.65 -5.83
N TRP A 16 28.13 0.90 -4.56
CA TRP A 16 28.63 2.19 -4.10
C TRP A 16 30.17 2.24 -4.07
N TRP A 17 30.78 2.87 -5.07
CA TRP A 17 32.22 3.06 -5.13
C TRP A 17 32.70 4.17 -4.18
N PRO A 18 34.00 4.23 -3.82
CA PRO A 18 35.06 3.26 -4.08
C PRO A 18 35.19 2.17 -3.00
N GLU A 19 34.29 2.11 -2.01
CA GLU A 19 34.49 1.26 -0.83
C GLU A 19 34.65 -0.25 -1.09
N PRO A 20 33.92 -0.85 -2.05
CA PRO A 20 34.13 -2.24 -2.48
C PRO A 20 35.55 -2.57 -2.96
N LEU A 21 36.36 -1.56 -3.32
CA LEU A 21 37.77 -1.75 -3.73
C LEU A 21 38.74 -1.84 -2.56
N ARG A 22 38.37 -1.39 -1.35
CA ARG A 22 39.29 -1.34 -0.20
C ARG A 22 39.93 -2.71 0.10
N PRO A 23 39.19 -3.85 -0.01
CA PRO A 23 39.78 -5.17 0.17
C PRO A 23 40.73 -5.62 -0.95
N LEU A 24 40.73 -4.97 -2.12
CA LEU A 24 41.57 -5.30 -3.28
C LEU A 24 42.94 -4.62 -3.23
N LEU A 25 43.13 -3.61 -2.38
CA LEU A 25 44.43 -2.96 -2.20
C LEU A 25 45.46 -3.96 -1.64
N PRO A 26 46.68 -4.03 -2.21
CA PRO A 26 47.69 -4.99 -1.79
C PRO A 26 48.23 -4.65 -0.38
N GLY A 27 48.62 -5.69 0.35
CA GLY A 27 49.39 -5.56 1.60
C GLY A 27 48.58 -5.58 2.91
N PRO A 28 49.26 -5.36 4.05
CA PRO A 28 48.66 -5.36 5.38
C PRO A 28 47.67 -4.20 5.57
N SER A 29 46.80 -4.30 6.59
CA SER A 29 45.70 -3.33 6.83
C SER A 29 46.17 -1.87 6.88
N TRP A 30 47.30 -1.59 7.54
CA TRP A 30 47.85 -0.24 7.64
C TRP A 30 48.26 0.34 6.28
N LEU A 31 48.81 -0.48 5.37
CA LEU A 31 49.21 -0.06 4.03
C LEU A 31 47.98 0.16 3.15
N ARG A 32 46.95 -0.71 3.27
CA ARG A 32 45.67 -0.51 2.58
C ARG A 32 44.99 0.79 2.99
N SER A 33 45.02 1.15 4.27
CA SER A 33 44.48 2.43 4.75
C SER A 33 45.21 3.62 4.12
N LEU A 34 46.54 3.55 4.03
CA LEU A 34 47.36 4.59 3.42
C LEU A 34 47.12 4.71 1.90
N LEU A 35 47.03 3.59 1.19
CA LEU A 35 46.71 3.56 -0.24
C LEU A 35 45.26 4.03 -0.51
N ALA A 36 44.30 3.65 0.34
CA ALA A 36 42.92 4.11 0.23
C ALA A 36 42.84 5.64 0.42
N ALA A 37 43.53 6.19 1.42
CA ALA A 37 43.55 7.63 1.69
C ALA A 37 44.10 8.47 0.53
N THR A 38 44.93 7.90 -0.33
CA THR A 38 45.52 8.59 -1.49
C THR A 38 44.71 8.39 -2.78
N VAL A 39 44.22 7.18 -3.03
CA VAL A 39 43.54 6.83 -4.31
C VAL A 39 42.04 7.11 -4.27
N PHE A 40 41.37 6.86 -3.15
CA PHE A 40 39.91 6.92 -3.08
C PHE A 40 39.33 8.34 -3.21
N PRO A 41 39.96 9.41 -2.70
CA PRO A 41 39.47 10.77 -2.92
C PRO A 41 39.38 11.16 -4.39
N ALA A 42 40.26 10.62 -5.25
CA ALA A 42 40.20 10.88 -6.69
C ALA A 42 39.05 10.11 -7.36
N LEU A 43 38.84 8.85 -6.97
CA LEU A 43 37.73 8.02 -7.45
C LEU A 43 36.37 8.56 -6.99
N ALA A 44 36.24 8.93 -5.72
CA ALA A 44 35.03 9.52 -5.16
C ALA A 44 34.68 10.85 -5.85
N ARG A 45 35.67 11.72 -6.11
CA ARG A 45 35.46 12.95 -6.90
C ARG A 45 34.96 12.65 -8.32
N ARG A 46 35.53 11.63 -8.98
CA ARG A 46 35.11 11.24 -10.33
C ARG A 46 33.68 10.68 -10.34
N GLN A 47 33.35 9.84 -9.38
CA GLN A 47 31.99 9.31 -9.19
C GLN A 47 31.00 10.47 -8.95
N TRP A 48 31.32 11.39 -8.05
CA TRP A 48 30.50 12.58 -7.80
C TRP A 48 30.28 13.44 -9.04
N GLN A 49 31.33 13.66 -9.85
CA GLN A 49 31.22 14.39 -11.12
C GLN A 49 30.33 13.69 -12.16
N VAL A 50 30.25 12.36 -12.12
CA VAL A 50 29.39 11.58 -13.01
C VAL A 50 27.96 11.60 -12.50
N LEU A 51 27.75 11.39 -11.20
CA LEU A 51 26.44 11.40 -10.56
C LEU A 51 25.76 12.77 -10.63
N SER A 52 26.51 13.86 -10.45
CA SER A 52 25.97 15.24 -10.52
C SER A 52 25.53 15.68 -11.93
N ARG A 53 25.77 14.85 -12.94
CA ARG A 53 25.35 15.07 -14.33
C ARG A 53 24.22 14.12 -14.75
N ALA A 54 23.74 13.27 -13.86
CA ALA A 54 22.62 12.38 -14.14
C ALA A 54 21.30 13.12 -13.93
N ASP A 55 20.34 12.83 -14.81
CA ASP A 55 18.98 13.34 -14.70
C ASP A 55 18.13 12.44 -13.78
N ALA A 56 18.51 11.16 -13.63
CA ALA A 56 17.96 10.24 -12.63
C ALA A 56 18.97 9.16 -12.25
N LEU A 57 18.82 8.60 -11.05
CA LEU A 57 19.61 7.46 -10.57
C LEU A 57 18.69 6.28 -10.26
N LEU A 58 19.09 5.09 -10.70
CA LEU A 58 18.56 3.83 -10.20
C LEU A 58 19.58 3.26 -9.21
N ALA A 59 19.13 2.68 -8.12
CA ALA A 59 19.99 2.08 -7.12
C ALA A 59 19.55 0.64 -6.88
N ALA A 60 20.48 -0.31 -6.90
CA ALA A 60 20.17 -1.73 -6.69
C ALA A 60 19.70 -2.06 -5.26
N SER A 61 19.74 -1.10 -4.34
CA SER A 61 19.31 -1.26 -2.96
C SER A 61 19.05 0.10 -2.29
N GLN A 62 18.25 0.10 -1.22
CA GLN A 62 18.01 1.29 -0.41
C GLN A 62 19.31 1.83 0.19
N THR A 63 20.22 0.94 0.63
CA THR A 63 21.55 1.31 1.13
C THR A 63 22.33 2.09 0.07
N THR A 64 22.34 1.63 -1.19
CA THR A 64 22.99 2.35 -2.30
C THR A 64 22.28 3.67 -2.61
N ALA A 65 20.95 3.70 -2.56
CA ALA A 65 20.18 4.93 -2.77
C ALA A 65 20.47 5.99 -1.71
N SER A 66 20.60 5.62 -0.44
CA SER A 66 20.95 6.56 0.63
C SER A 66 22.30 7.24 0.37
N HIS A 67 23.33 6.46 0.04
CA HIS A 67 24.63 7.03 -0.32
C HIS A 67 24.57 7.91 -1.59
N ALA A 68 23.76 7.50 -2.58
CA ALA A 68 23.57 8.29 -3.79
C ALA A 68 22.92 9.65 -3.47
N ARG A 69 21.87 9.68 -2.64
CA ARG A 69 21.18 10.91 -2.22
C ARG A 69 22.08 11.87 -1.44
N GLU A 70 22.99 11.35 -0.62
CA GLU A 70 24.00 12.17 0.07
C GLU A 70 25.00 12.83 -0.90
N ALA A 71 25.23 12.21 -2.06
CA ALA A 71 26.23 12.64 -3.03
C ALA A 71 25.67 13.55 -4.13
N VAL A 72 24.37 13.56 -4.42
CA VAL A 72 23.78 14.38 -5.49
C VAL A 72 22.90 15.51 -4.97
N ALA A 73 22.55 16.45 -5.85
CA ALA A 73 21.59 17.49 -5.51
C ALA A 73 20.22 16.85 -5.21
N ALA A 74 19.49 17.41 -4.24
CA ALA A 74 18.18 16.90 -3.82
C ALA A 74 17.13 16.85 -4.95
N SER A 75 17.37 17.58 -6.04
CA SER A 75 16.51 17.57 -7.24
C SER A 75 16.69 16.36 -8.14
N VAL A 76 17.75 15.55 -7.97
CA VAL A 76 17.98 14.36 -8.80
C VAL A 76 17.19 13.18 -8.22
N PRO A 77 16.18 12.65 -8.93
CA PRO A 77 15.40 11.51 -8.45
C PRO A 77 16.27 10.25 -8.32
N VAL A 78 16.08 9.51 -7.22
CA VAL A 78 16.78 8.25 -6.94
C VAL A 78 15.78 7.15 -6.60
N GLU A 79 15.63 6.19 -7.50
CA GLU A 79 14.70 5.06 -7.39
C GLU A 79 15.44 3.77 -7.02
N VAL A 80 14.83 2.94 -6.17
CA VAL A 80 15.44 1.65 -5.76
C VAL A 80 14.89 0.51 -6.61
N VAL A 81 15.78 -0.15 -7.33
CA VAL A 81 15.47 -1.23 -8.28
C VAL A 81 16.38 -2.42 -8.02
N PRO A 82 15.97 -3.37 -7.16
CA PRO A 82 16.79 -4.53 -6.88
C PRO A 82 17.17 -5.33 -8.13
N THR A 83 18.35 -5.94 -8.10
CA THR A 83 18.88 -6.75 -9.21
C THR A 83 17.95 -7.92 -9.61
N GLY A 84 17.11 -8.40 -8.69
CA GLY A 84 16.02 -9.35 -8.92
C GLY A 84 16.45 -10.70 -9.54
N ALA A 85 15.49 -11.60 -9.76
CA ALA A 85 15.67 -12.86 -10.48
C ALA A 85 14.51 -13.12 -11.46
N TYR A 86 14.79 -13.84 -12.56
CA TYR A 86 13.78 -14.25 -13.53
C TYR A 86 13.04 -15.48 -13.02
N LEU A 87 11.83 -15.29 -12.48
CA LEU A 87 11.09 -16.34 -11.78
C LEU A 87 10.76 -17.56 -12.65
N GLN A 88 10.65 -17.37 -13.97
CA GLN A 88 10.39 -18.42 -14.95
C GLN A 88 11.55 -19.41 -15.08
N ASP A 89 12.76 -19.00 -14.73
CA ASP A 89 13.93 -19.87 -14.78
C ASP A 89 13.90 -20.87 -13.63
N TYR A 90 13.22 -20.56 -12.53
CA TYR A 90 13.26 -21.33 -11.30
C TYR A 90 11.94 -22.04 -11.02
N PRO A 91 11.94 -23.38 -10.86
CA PRO A 91 10.75 -24.10 -10.45
C PRO A 91 10.33 -23.70 -9.04
N ALA A 92 9.02 -23.65 -8.79
CA ALA A 92 8.49 -23.42 -7.45
C ALA A 92 8.87 -24.57 -6.50
N PRO A 93 9.08 -24.30 -5.20
CA PRO A 93 9.38 -25.36 -4.24
C PRO A 93 8.21 -26.35 -4.16
N PRO A 94 8.48 -27.66 -4.02
CA PRO A 94 7.42 -28.67 -3.98
C PRO A 94 6.52 -28.49 -2.75
N PRO A 95 5.21 -28.75 -2.87
CA PRO A 95 4.30 -28.67 -1.74
C PRO A 95 4.71 -29.68 -0.66
N PHE A 96 4.64 -29.27 0.61
CA PHE A 96 4.91 -30.19 1.71
C PHE A 96 3.72 -31.13 1.91
N ILE A 97 3.93 -32.41 1.65
CA ILE A 97 2.95 -33.46 1.94
C ILE A 97 3.21 -33.97 3.36
N ASP A 98 2.26 -33.73 4.26
CA ASP A 98 2.35 -34.24 5.63
C ASP A 98 2.04 -35.74 5.64
N HIS A 99 3.07 -36.57 5.75
CA HIS A 99 2.86 -38.01 5.91
C HIS A 99 2.26 -38.27 7.30
N VAL A 100 1.02 -38.79 7.33
CA VAL A 100 0.31 -39.21 8.54
C VAL A 100 1.24 -40.13 9.36
N PRO A 101 1.44 -39.89 10.68
CA PRO A 101 2.32 -40.73 11.49
C PRO A 101 1.79 -42.17 11.61
N GLY A 102 2.33 -43.07 10.79
CA GLY A 102 2.05 -44.52 10.84
C GLY A 102 3.33 -45.34 11.04
N LYS A 103 3.43 -45.98 12.21
CA LYS A 103 4.26 -47.14 12.59
C LYS A 103 5.54 -47.43 11.76
N LEU A 104 6.58 -46.62 11.94
CA LEU A 104 7.96 -47.04 11.67
C LEU A 104 8.83 -46.80 12.91
N PRO A 105 9.62 -47.77 13.39
CA PRO A 105 10.48 -47.61 14.57
C PRO A 105 11.40 -46.39 14.44
N GLN A 106 11.56 -45.61 15.53
CA GLN A 106 12.39 -44.38 15.55
C GLN A 106 13.83 -44.61 15.02
N HIS A 107 14.40 -45.81 15.21
CA HIS A 107 15.74 -46.15 14.70
C HIS A 107 15.82 -46.32 13.17
N THR A 108 14.71 -46.64 12.48
CA THR A 108 14.67 -46.76 11.02
C THR A 108 14.47 -45.42 10.29
N ARG A 109 13.94 -44.38 10.97
CA ARG A 109 13.76 -43.05 10.37
C ARG A 109 15.07 -42.29 10.09
N ARG A 110 16.13 -42.55 10.87
CA ARG A 110 17.43 -41.85 10.71
C ARG A 110 18.29 -42.38 9.56
N ARG A 111 18.07 -43.61 9.08
CA ARG A 111 18.98 -44.26 8.11
C ARG A 111 18.68 -43.97 6.63
N ASN A 112 17.51 -43.43 6.31
CA ASN A 112 17.05 -43.16 4.92
C ASN A 112 16.65 -41.70 4.68
N LYS A 113 17.05 -40.77 5.55
CA LYS A 113 16.74 -39.34 5.36
C LYS A 113 17.75 -38.73 4.39
N PRO A 114 17.32 -38.07 3.30
CA PRO A 114 18.25 -37.40 2.40
C PRO A 114 18.98 -36.26 3.14
N PRO A 115 20.25 -35.99 2.79
CA PRO A 115 21.02 -34.93 3.43
C PRO A 115 20.41 -33.55 3.14
N LEU A 116 20.66 -32.59 4.04
CA LEU A 116 20.34 -31.19 3.78
C LEU A 116 21.31 -30.64 2.72
N THR A 117 20.79 -30.09 1.63
CA THR A 117 21.56 -29.54 0.52
C THR A 117 21.57 -28.02 0.60
N ILE A 118 22.77 -27.45 0.59
CA ILE A 118 22.98 -26.01 0.79
C ILE A 118 23.78 -25.47 -0.39
N ALA A 119 23.24 -24.46 -1.07
CA ALA A 119 23.94 -23.72 -2.11
C ALA A 119 24.75 -22.57 -1.50
N VAL A 120 25.99 -22.41 -1.98
CA VAL A 120 26.87 -21.29 -1.69
C VAL A 120 27.43 -20.78 -3.01
N ALA A 121 26.68 -19.89 -3.64
CA ALA A 121 27.03 -19.16 -4.85
C ALA A 121 27.79 -17.86 -4.52
N GLY A 122 28.75 -17.54 -5.38
CA GLY A 122 29.57 -16.34 -5.30
C GLY A 122 31.06 -16.64 -5.44
N ASP A 123 31.85 -15.64 -5.78
CA ASP A 123 33.29 -15.81 -5.94
C ASP A 123 34.02 -15.94 -4.59
N LEU A 124 34.83 -17.00 -4.46
CA LEU A 124 35.70 -17.21 -3.30
C LEU A 124 36.98 -16.39 -3.42
N ASN A 125 36.86 -15.09 -3.18
CA ASN A 125 37.96 -14.14 -3.35
C ASN A 125 38.81 -13.92 -2.09
N HIS A 126 38.32 -14.24 -0.89
CA HIS A 126 39.08 -14.09 0.35
C HIS A 126 39.41 -15.44 1.00
N ARG A 127 40.55 -15.49 1.69
CA ARG A 127 41.01 -16.72 2.37
C ARG A 127 40.00 -17.14 3.44
N ASP A 128 39.40 -16.17 4.10
CA ASP A 128 38.43 -16.40 5.17
C ASP A 128 37.15 -17.06 4.65
N ASP A 129 36.79 -16.89 3.38
CA ASP A 129 35.62 -17.54 2.78
C ASP A 129 35.84 -19.04 2.62
N LEU A 130 37.04 -19.43 2.15
CA LEU A 130 37.49 -20.83 2.10
C LEU A 130 37.48 -21.45 3.51
N LEU A 131 38.15 -20.80 4.47
CA LEU A 131 38.26 -21.31 5.84
C LEU A 131 36.89 -21.47 6.49
N ARG A 132 36.00 -20.49 6.32
CA ARG A 132 34.63 -20.52 6.85
C ARG A 132 33.83 -21.69 6.32
N LEU A 133 33.92 -22.03 5.04
CA LEU A 133 33.22 -23.19 4.47
C LEU A 133 33.76 -24.51 5.00
N VAL A 134 35.09 -24.64 5.12
CA VAL A 134 35.71 -25.85 5.67
C VAL A 134 35.37 -26.01 7.16
N ASP A 135 35.43 -24.94 7.94
CA ASP A 135 35.11 -24.97 9.37
C ASP A 135 33.62 -25.18 9.62
N LEU A 136 32.75 -24.63 8.76
CA LEU A 136 31.30 -24.92 8.79
C LEU A 136 31.05 -26.42 8.58
N ALA A 137 31.71 -27.04 7.59
CA ALA A 137 31.55 -28.46 7.34
C ALA A 137 32.03 -29.33 8.53
N ARG A 138 33.12 -28.92 9.19
CA ARG A 138 33.60 -29.58 10.42
C ARG A 138 32.62 -29.41 11.58
N SER A 139 32.06 -28.22 11.77
CA SER A 139 31.09 -27.95 12.85
C SER A 139 29.75 -28.66 12.63
N LEU A 140 29.28 -28.78 11.38
CA LEU A 140 28.11 -29.61 11.05
C LEU A 140 28.38 -31.10 11.28
N THR A 141 29.60 -31.56 10.97
CA THR A 141 30.03 -32.95 11.23
C THR A 141 30.06 -33.25 12.73
N SER A 142 30.61 -32.35 13.56
CA SER A 142 30.66 -32.55 15.02
C SER A 142 29.26 -32.60 15.63
N ARG A 143 28.27 -31.96 15.00
CA ARG A 143 26.85 -31.99 15.35
C ARG A 143 26.08 -33.16 14.74
N SER A 144 26.75 -34.08 14.03
CA SER A 144 26.13 -35.22 13.34
C SER A 144 25.00 -34.81 12.38
N THR A 145 25.10 -33.63 11.76
CA THR A 145 24.14 -33.13 10.78
C THR A 145 24.58 -33.54 9.37
N ASP A 146 23.75 -34.33 8.68
CA ASP A 146 24.05 -34.81 7.32
C ASP A 146 23.77 -33.71 6.29
N VAL A 147 24.84 -33.17 5.67
CA VAL A 147 24.79 -31.97 4.83
C VAL A 147 25.67 -32.10 3.59
N VAL A 148 25.20 -31.53 2.48
CA VAL A 148 25.97 -31.32 1.26
C VAL A 148 26.07 -29.82 0.98
N LEU A 149 27.28 -29.27 1.07
CA LEU A 149 27.56 -27.88 0.72
C LEU A 149 28.00 -27.80 -0.74
N HIS A 150 27.19 -27.20 -1.59
CA HIS A 150 27.50 -26.95 -3.00
C HIS A 150 28.10 -25.55 -3.17
N ALA A 151 29.42 -25.48 -3.37
CA ALA A 151 30.12 -24.23 -3.65
C ALA A 151 30.14 -23.97 -5.16
N ILE A 152 29.61 -22.82 -5.57
CA ILE A 152 29.37 -22.44 -6.97
C ILE A 152 29.98 -21.06 -7.24
N GLY A 153 30.73 -20.92 -8.31
CA GLY A 153 31.36 -19.65 -8.67
C GLY A 153 32.86 -19.77 -8.89
N GLY A 154 33.51 -18.63 -9.12
CA GLY A 154 34.94 -18.55 -9.35
C GLY A 154 35.68 -18.06 -8.10
N GLY A 155 36.61 -17.15 -8.33
CA GLY A 155 37.45 -16.55 -7.31
C GLY A 155 38.73 -17.32 -7.03
N ARG A 156 39.71 -16.58 -6.52
CA ARG A 156 41.11 -17.03 -6.39
C ARG A 156 41.31 -18.26 -5.50
N TRP A 157 40.36 -18.55 -4.60
CA TRP A 157 40.45 -19.68 -3.66
C TRP A 157 39.58 -20.88 -4.03
N MET A 158 38.79 -20.81 -5.10
CA MET A 158 37.98 -21.95 -5.56
C MET A 158 38.83 -23.20 -5.91
N PRO A 159 40.00 -23.09 -6.59
CA PRO A 159 40.85 -24.26 -6.84
C PRO A 159 41.35 -24.94 -5.55
N GLN A 160 41.67 -24.15 -4.53
CA GLN A 160 42.08 -24.66 -3.23
C GLN A 160 40.90 -25.31 -2.49
N LEU A 161 39.69 -24.77 -2.60
CA LEU A 161 38.50 -25.42 -2.07
C LEU A 161 38.27 -26.78 -2.74
N ALA A 162 38.36 -26.85 -4.07
CA ALA A 162 38.21 -28.11 -4.81
C ALA A 162 39.23 -29.18 -4.38
N THR A 163 40.45 -28.76 -4.04
CA THR A 163 41.50 -29.67 -3.54
C THR A 163 41.29 -30.06 -2.07
N THR A 164 40.74 -29.17 -1.25
CA THR A 164 40.58 -29.37 0.21
C THR A 164 39.26 -30.06 0.56
N ALA A 165 38.20 -29.86 -0.22
CA ALA A 165 36.87 -30.40 0.01
C ALA A 165 36.84 -31.94 0.19
N PRO A 166 37.55 -32.76 -0.62
CA PRO A 166 37.60 -34.20 -0.43
C PRO A 166 38.30 -34.65 0.86
N LEU A 167 39.09 -33.77 1.49
CA LEU A 167 39.81 -34.05 2.73
C LEU A 167 38.93 -33.87 3.98
N VAL A 168 37.77 -33.21 3.84
CA VAL A 168 36.79 -33.05 4.93
C VAL A 168 36.08 -34.39 5.14
N LYS A 169 36.38 -35.05 6.27
CA LYS A 169 35.75 -36.33 6.66
C LYS A 169 34.55 -36.07 7.58
N GLY A 170 33.47 -36.83 7.41
CA GLY A 170 32.29 -36.69 8.26
C GLY A 170 30.97 -36.93 7.54
N CYS A 171 29.86 -36.55 8.19
CA CYS A 171 28.53 -36.51 7.58
C CYS A 171 28.25 -35.20 6.82
N CYS A 172 29.15 -34.21 6.86
CA CYS A 172 29.06 -33.04 5.99
C CYS A 172 30.12 -33.12 4.88
N ARG A 173 29.70 -32.98 3.62
CA ARG A 173 30.59 -32.97 2.45
C ARG A 173 30.49 -31.66 1.69
N ILE A 174 31.60 -31.22 1.13
CA ILE A 174 31.67 -30.04 0.25
C ILE A 174 31.83 -30.52 -1.19
N VAL A 175 31.06 -29.95 -2.12
CA VAL A 175 31.16 -30.17 -3.56
C VAL A 175 31.49 -28.83 -4.20
N ALA A 176 32.74 -28.67 -4.66
CA ALA A 176 33.17 -27.50 -5.40
C ALA A 176 32.86 -27.68 -6.89
N HIS A 177 31.88 -26.93 -7.40
CA HIS A 177 31.48 -26.98 -8.81
C HIS A 177 32.29 -26.03 -9.69
N GLY A 178 32.87 -24.98 -9.11
CA GLY A 178 33.52 -23.91 -9.87
C GLY A 178 32.52 -23.08 -10.67
N LEU A 179 33.00 -22.45 -11.75
CA LEU A 179 32.15 -21.76 -12.71
C LEU A 179 31.37 -22.80 -13.52
N ILE A 180 30.05 -22.67 -13.50
CA ILE A 180 29.11 -23.52 -14.24
C ILE A 180 28.21 -22.62 -15.09
N ASP A 181 27.68 -23.17 -16.18
CA ASP A 181 26.72 -22.45 -17.01
C ASP A 181 25.39 -22.22 -16.29
N ARG A 182 24.59 -21.29 -16.80
CA ARG A 182 23.32 -20.89 -16.19
C ARG A 182 22.33 -22.05 -16.05
N SER A 183 22.24 -22.94 -17.03
CA SER A 183 21.27 -24.05 -16.98
C SER A 183 21.61 -25.02 -15.84
N ARG A 184 22.90 -25.32 -15.68
CA ARG A 184 23.41 -26.16 -14.60
C ARG A 184 23.30 -25.48 -13.24
N TYR A 185 23.52 -24.16 -13.18
CA TYR A 185 23.34 -23.37 -11.96
C TYR A 185 21.89 -23.42 -11.47
N VAL A 186 20.94 -23.13 -12.35
CA VAL A 186 19.49 -23.16 -12.05
C VAL A 186 19.06 -24.56 -11.60
N SER A 187 19.46 -25.61 -12.33
CA SER A 187 19.15 -27.00 -11.96
C SER A 187 19.70 -27.36 -10.58
N LEU A 188 20.93 -26.94 -10.27
CA LEU A 188 21.56 -27.21 -8.98
C LEU A 188 20.86 -26.46 -7.84
N LEU A 189 20.42 -25.21 -8.06
CA LEU A 189 19.64 -24.49 -7.07
C LEU A 189 18.29 -25.17 -6.83
N ALA A 190 17.60 -25.65 -7.87
CA ALA A 190 16.32 -26.38 -7.72
C ALA A 190 16.45 -27.63 -6.82
N ASP A 191 17.62 -28.29 -6.85
CA ASP A 191 17.93 -29.45 -6.00
C ASP A 191 18.32 -29.07 -4.56
N CYS A 192 18.66 -27.81 -4.32
CA CYS A 192 19.05 -27.31 -3.00
C CYS A 192 17.84 -26.92 -2.14
N GLN A 193 18.05 -26.91 -0.81
CA GLN A 193 17.01 -26.55 0.16
C GLN A 193 17.30 -25.23 0.88
N VAL A 194 18.57 -24.87 1.00
CA VAL A 194 19.05 -23.68 1.73
C VAL A 194 20.06 -22.95 0.85
N GLY A 195 20.01 -21.62 0.86
CA GLY A 195 20.97 -20.74 0.21
C GLY A 195 21.73 -19.95 1.26
N LEU A 196 23.06 -20.06 1.27
CA LEU A 196 23.92 -19.35 2.22
C LEU A 196 24.55 -18.14 1.53
N VAL A 197 24.27 -16.95 2.04
CA VAL A 197 24.81 -15.71 1.48
C VAL A 197 26.10 -15.33 2.21
N GLN A 198 27.19 -15.21 1.47
CA GLN A 198 28.49 -14.93 2.07
C GLN A 198 28.62 -13.47 2.53
N PRO A 199 29.15 -13.21 3.74
CA PRO A 199 29.29 -11.85 4.27
C PRO A 199 30.14 -10.93 3.41
N GLY A 200 31.15 -11.47 2.72
CA GLY A 200 32.00 -10.69 1.83
C GLY A 200 31.22 -10.07 0.66
N VAL A 201 30.20 -10.77 0.16
CA VAL A 201 29.32 -10.28 -0.92
C VAL A 201 28.45 -9.14 -0.41
N LEU A 202 27.91 -9.24 0.82
CA LEU A 202 27.02 -8.22 1.41
C LEU A 202 27.70 -6.87 1.62
N SER A 203 29.02 -6.87 1.82
CA SER A 203 29.79 -5.62 1.93
C SER A 203 29.86 -4.83 0.62
N ARG A 204 29.61 -5.49 -0.51
CA ARG A 204 29.66 -4.90 -1.86
C ARG A 204 28.26 -4.70 -2.43
N PHE A 205 27.41 -5.69 -2.23
CA PHE A 205 26.04 -5.76 -2.70
C PHE A 205 25.10 -5.97 -1.50
N PRO A 206 24.45 -4.91 -1.00
CA PRO A 206 23.49 -5.03 0.10
C PRO A 206 22.33 -5.98 -0.22
N LEU A 207 21.97 -6.09 -1.52
CA LEU A 207 21.05 -7.07 -2.09
C LEU A 207 21.72 -7.81 -3.25
N PRO A 208 22.44 -8.92 -2.97
CA PRO A 208 23.16 -9.67 -4.00
C PRO A 208 22.23 -10.48 -4.89
N ALA A 209 22.62 -10.69 -6.16
CA ALA A 209 21.82 -11.42 -7.14
C ALA A 209 21.55 -12.87 -6.69
N GLU A 210 22.53 -13.51 -6.04
CA GLU A 210 22.42 -14.88 -5.54
C GLU A 210 21.29 -15.00 -4.50
N ALA A 211 21.03 -13.96 -3.71
CA ALA A 211 19.91 -13.98 -2.76
C ALA A 211 18.55 -13.97 -3.48
N ALA A 212 18.44 -13.24 -4.60
CA ALA A 212 17.25 -13.26 -5.44
C ALA A 212 17.07 -14.62 -6.13
N ASP A 213 18.16 -15.21 -6.64
CA ASP A 213 18.14 -16.56 -7.23
C ASP A 213 17.71 -17.63 -6.21
N TYR A 214 18.23 -17.55 -4.97
CA TYR A 214 17.83 -18.45 -3.89
C TYR A 214 16.36 -18.28 -3.53
N ALA A 215 15.89 -17.03 -3.42
CA ALA A 215 14.48 -16.75 -3.17
C ALA A 215 13.61 -17.32 -4.29
N ALA A 216 13.98 -17.10 -5.56
CA ALA A 216 13.27 -17.58 -6.72
C ALA A 216 13.23 -19.12 -6.78
N ALA A 217 14.34 -19.80 -6.50
CA ALA A 217 14.42 -21.25 -6.37
C ALA A 217 13.73 -21.81 -5.10
N GLY A 218 13.22 -20.94 -4.22
CA GLY A 218 12.54 -21.33 -2.99
C GLY A 218 13.47 -22.00 -1.98
N LEU A 219 14.69 -21.50 -1.84
CA LEU A 219 15.66 -21.93 -0.83
C LEU A 219 15.46 -21.07 0.43
N ALA A 220 15.53 -21.70 1.61
CA ALA A 220 15.59 -20.93 2.84
C ALA A 220 16.90 -20.13 2.87
N ILE A 221 16.83 -18.81 3.08
CA ILE A 221 18.01 -17.93 2.97
C ILE A 221 18.69 -17.81 4.34
N VAL A 222 19.97 -18.12 4.41
CA VAL A 222 20.77 -17.93 5.63
C VAL A 222 21.74 -16.78 5.41
N VAL A 223 21.62 -15.76 6.27
CA VAL A 223 22.39 -14.53 6.21
C VAL A 223 22.90 -14.16 7.60
N ALA A 224 24.09 -13.56 7.68
CA ALA A 224 24.71 -13.16 8.93
C ALA A 224 24.73 -11.64 9.11
N GLY A 225 24.56 -11.19 10.35
CA GLY A 225 24.63 -9.79 10.74
C GLY A 225 23.32 -9.04 10.54
N SER A 226 23.43 -7.71 10.46
CA SER A 226 22.35 -6.79 10.14
C SER A 226 22.54 -6.22 8.74
N GLY A 227 21.47 -5.69 8.15
CA GLY A 227 21.52 -5.09 6.82
C GLY A 227 20.21 -5.31 6.07
N GLU A 228 20.15 -4.74 4.87
CA GLU A 228 18.95 -4.71 4.04
C GLU A 228 18.42 -6.13 3.74
N LEU A 229 19.28 -7.03 3.25
CA LEU A 229 18.91 -8.42 3.01
C LEU A 229 18.45 -9.13 4.30
N ALA A 230 19.14 -8.92 5.42
CA ALA A 230 18.79 -9.55 6.70
C ALA A 230 17.39 -9.10 7.17
N ASN A 231 17.08 -7.82 7.03
CA ASN A 231 15.77 -7.27 7.35
C ASN A 231 14.69 -7.85 6.43
N MET A 232 14.95 -7.97 5.12
CA MET A 232 14.01 -8.58 4.16
C MET A 232 13.73 -10.05 4.48
N VAL A 233 14.78 -10.83 4.74
CA VAL A 233 14.65 -12.26 5.08
C VAL A 233 13.85 -12.44 6.37
N SER A 234 14.15 -11.63 7.40
CA SER A 234 13.44 -11.67 8.68
C SER A 234 11.97 -11.26 8.54
N ALA A 235 11.68 -10.16 7.85
CA ALA A 235 10.32 -9.66 7.67
C ALA A 235 9.44 -10.62 6.87
N ALA A 236 10.00 -11.29 5.87
CA ALA A 236 9.27 -12.28 5.07
C ALA A 236 9.16 -13.66 5.76
N GLY A 237 9.93 -13.91 6.81
CA GLY A 237 10.10 -15.26 7.36
C GLY A 237 10.72 -16.23 6.35
N ALA A 238 11.57 -15.72 5.44
CA ALA A 238 12.13 -16.44 4.29
C ALA A 238 13.38 -17.26 4.62
N GLY A 239 13.83 -17.24 5.88
CA GLY A 239 15.08 -17.89 6.27
C GLY A 239 15.54 -17.53 7.67
N LEU A 240 16.85 -17.62 7.91
CA LEU A 240 17.49 -17.41 9.21
C LEU A 240 18.49 -16.27 9.15
N VAL A 241 18.40 -15.34 10.11
CA VAL A 241 19.38 -14.27 10.33
C VAL A 241 20.21 -14.64 11.56
N THR A 242 21.52 -14.80 11.38
CA THR A 242 22.44 -15.12 12.48
C THR A 242 23.20 -13.89 12.96
N ALA A 243 23.59 -13.86 14.24
CA ALA A 243 24.31 -12.73 14.81
C ALA A 243 25.67 -12.47 14.13
N ASN A 244 26.35 -13.53 13.70
CA ASN A 244 27.62 -13.46 12.96
C ASN A 244 27.75 -14.64 11.99
N ALA A 245 28.80 -14.61 11.18
CA ALA A 245 29.11 -15.62 10.17
C ALA A 245 30.16 -16.65 10.62
N SER A 246 30.27 -16.90 11.92
CA SER A 246 31.14 -17.97 12.42
C SER A 246 30.58 -19.34 12.03
N ALA A 247 31.47 -20.29 11.74
CA ALA A 247 31.12 -21.66 11.40
C ALA A 247 30.17 -22.30 12.43
N ASP A 248 30.43 -22.09 13.72
CA ASP A 248 29.63 -22.67 14.80
C ASP A 248 28.22 -22.06 14.91
N THR A 249 28.10 -20.75 14.69
CA THR A 249 26.80 -20.06 14.72
C THR A 249 25.93 -20.51 13.56
N TRP A 250 26.50 -20.60 12.35
CA TRP A 250 25.79 -21.13 11.19
C TRP A 250 25.43 -22.61 11.37
N ALA A 251 26.35 -23.44 11.87
CA ALA A 251 26.07 -24.84 12.13
C ALA A 251 24.94 -25.03 13.17
N ALA A 252 24.92 -24.22 14.23
CA ALA A 252 23.85 -24.23 15.24
C ALA A 252 22.49 -23.83 14.67
N ALA A 253 22.46 -22.89 13.71
CA ALA A 253 21.24 -22.45 13.04
C ALA A 253 20.73 -23.47 12.00
N LEU A 254 21.64 -24.15 11.30
CA LEU A 254 21.32 -25.11 10.23
C LEU A 254 20.89 -26.49 10.76
N ALA A 255 21.48 -26.96 11.86
CA ALA A 255 21.21 -28.29 12.40
C ALA A 255 19.70 -28.55 12.67
N PRO A 256 18.94 -27.62 13.28
CA PRO A 256 17.50 -27.79 13.45
C PRO A 256 16.70 -27.92 12.14
N LEU A 257 17.13 -27.25 11.07
CA LEU A 257 16.45 -27.34 9.77
C LEU A 257 16.62 -28.71 9.13
N ALA A 258 17.76 -29.37 9.37
CA ALA A 258 17.96 -30.73 8.93
C ALA A 258 16.95 -31.66 9.61
N ASP A 259 16.58 -31.42 10.88
CA ASP A 259 15.68 -32.27 11.67
C ASP A 259 14.18 -31.93 11.58
N ASP A 260 13.82 -30.71 11.17
CA ASP A 260 12.43 -30.25 11.01
C ASP A 260 12.06 -29.89 9.56
N PRO A 261 11.63 -30.88 8.74
CA PRO A 261 11.21 -30.64 7.35
C PRO A 261 10.01 -29.68 7.21
N ARG A 262 9.14 -29.61 8.24
CA ARG A 262 7.97 -28.72 8.20
C ARG A 262 8.43 -27.27 8.34
N HIS A 263 9.33 -26.99 9.27
CA HIS A 263 9.91 -25.67 9.42
C HIS A 263 10.68 -25.26 8.17
N LEU A 264 11.56 -26.12 7.65
CA LEU A 264 12.31 -25.88 6.43
C LEU A 264 11.39 -25.57 5.25
N SER A 265 10.32 -26.34 5.05
CA SER A 265 9.36 -26.09 3.97
C SER A 265 8.67 -24.73 4.09
N ARG A 266 8.29 -24.29 5.30
CA ARG A 266 7.69 -22.96 5.51
C ARG A 266 8.64 -21.84 5.07
N LEU A 267 9.92 -21.93 5.45
CA LEU A 267 10.94 -20.95 5.07
C LEU A 267 11.12 -20.92 3.54
N ARG A 268 11.18 -22.08 2.90
CA ARG A 268 11.31 -22.23 1.43
C ARG A 268 10.15 -21.57 0.67
N HIS A 269 8.91 -21.81 1.11
CA HIS A 269 7.73 -21.18 0.50
C HIS A 269 7.69 -19.67 0.77
N ALA A 270 8.16 -19.23 1.95
CA ALA A 270 8.28 -17.81 2.26
C ALA A 270 9.36 -17.11 1.40
N ALA A 271 10.48 -17.78 1.13
CA ALA A 271 11.51 -17.30 0.22
C ALA A 271 10.97 -17.16 -1.22
N ARG A 272 10.21 -18.16 -1.70
CA ARG A 272 9.55 -18.03 -3.01
C ARG A 272 8.58 -16.85 -3.08
N ARG A 273 7.76 -16.65 -2.04
CA ARG A 273 6.87 -15.47 -1.98
C ARG A 273 7.65 -14.16 -1.96
N LEU A 274 8.76 -14.08 -1.21
CA LEU A 274 9.64 -12.91 -1.20
C LEU A 274 10.12 -12.58 -2.62
N ALA A 275 10.48 -13.60 -3.41
CA ALA A 275 10.85 -13.41 -4.81
C ALA A 275 9.70 -12.85 -5.64
N GLU A 276 8.52 -13.47 -5.54
CA GLU A 276 7.31 -13.07 -6.28
C GLU A 276 6.83 -11.65 -5.95
N THR A 277 7.01 -11.20 -4.71
CA THR A 277 6.51 -9.89 -4.27
C THR A 277 7.52 -8.77 -4.43
N SER A 278 8.82 -9.08 -4.36
CA SER A 278 9.84 -8.05 -4.10
C SER A 278 11.14 -8.24 -4.87
N LEU A 279 11.38 -9.39 -5.52
CA LEU A 279 12.62 -9.67 -6.25
C LEU A 279 12.38 -10.28 -7.64
N ASP A 280 11.18 -10.13 -8.20
CA ASP A 280 10.87 -10.57 -9.56
C ASP A 280 11.47 -9.58 -10.57
N ARG A 281 12.51 -10.00 -11.31
CA ARG A 281 13.23 -9.11 -12.23
C ARG A 281 12.35 -8.61 -13.37
N GLU A 282 11.38 -9.38 -13.84
CA GLU A 282 10.45 -8.88 -14.88
C GLU A 282 9.55 -7.79 -14.33
N ARG A 283 9.01 -7.97 -13.11
CA ARG A 283 8.19 -6.94 -12.45
C ARG A 283 9.00 -5.70 -12.05
N LEU A 284 10.23 -5.90 -11.57
CA LEU A 284 11.11 -4.82 -11.16
C LEU A 284 11.64 -4.02 -12.37
N ALA A 285 11.99 -4.70 -13.47
CA ALA A 285 12.39 -4.04 -14.71
C ALA A 285 11.21 -3.31 -15.36
N ALA A 286 10.02 -3.91 -15.36
CA ALA A 286 8.79 -3.26 -15.82
C ALA A 286 8.40 -2.06 -14.93
N GLY A 287 8.65 -2.11 -13.62
CA GLY A 287 8.29 -1.04 -12.69
C GLY A 287 9.01 0.29 -12.92
N VAL A 288 10.17 0.28 -13.59
CA VAL A 288 11.08 1.43 -13.65
C VAL A 288 11.13 2.05 -15.05
N VAL A 289 11.16 1.21 -16.08
CA VAL A 289 11.17 1.66 -17.47
C VAL A 289 9.74 1.85 -18.00
N ASP A 290 8.77 1.01 -17.59
CA ASP A 290 7.43 1.02 -18.20
C ASP A 290 6.43 1.98 -17.54
N TRP A 291 6.81 2.86 -16.61
CA TRP A 291 5.80 3.67 -15.92
C TRP A 291 5.88 5.16 -16.21
N LEU A 292 7.06 5.79 -16.21
CA LEU A 292 7.18 7.17 -16.67
C LEU A 292 7.25 7.26 -18.19
N GLU A 293 8.05 6.41 -18.85
CA GLU A 293 8.14 6.40 -20.31
C GLU A 293 6.83 5.97 -20.97
N LEU A 294 6.12 4.98 -20.41
CA LEU A 294 4.86 4.51 -20.99
C LEU A 294 3.72 5.50 -20.77
N LEU A 295 3.71 6.24 -19.66
CA LEU A 295 2.74 7.32 -19.45
C LEU A 295 2.96 8.49 -20.40
N GLU A 296 4.21 8.88 -20.61
CA GLU A 296 4.57 9.89 -21.61
C GLU A 296 4.32 9.39 -23.03
N GLN A 297 4.66 8.15 -23.36
CA GLN A 297 4.36 7.53 -24.66
C GLN A 297 2.85 7.46 -24.91
N LEU A 298 2.05 7.12 -23.89
CA LEU A 298 0.60 7.11 -23.99
C LEU A 298 0.04 8.52 -24.22
N ARG A 299 0.59 9.53 -23.52
CA ARG A 299 0.28 10.95 -23.73
C ARG A 299 0.66 11.44 -25.12
N ASN A 300 1.78 10.96 -25.64
CA ASN A 300 2.28 11.27 -26.97
C ASN A 300 1.65 10.40 -28.08
N THR A 301 0.73 9.49 -27.73
CA THR A 301 -0.03 8.65 -28.68
C THR A 301 -1.55 8.88 -28.57
N PRO A 302 -2.05 10.10 -28.83
CA PRO A 302 -3.48 10.40 -28.71
C PRO A 302 -4.36 9.54 -29.63
N ALA A 303 -3.83 9.10 -30.78
CA ALA A 303 -4.51 8.21 -31.70
C ALA A 303 -4.92 6.87 -31.06
N LEU A 304 -4.13 6.34 -30.11
CA LEU A 304 -4.48 5.12 -29.37
C LEU A 304 -5.66 5.37 -28.42
N LEU A 305 -5.68 6.50 -27.72
CA LEU A 305 -6.79 6.86 -26.83
C LEU A 305 -8.10 7.00 -27.61
N SER A 306 -8.07 7.70 -28.76
CA SER A 306 -9.23 7.81 -29.65
C SER A 306 -9.67 6.45 -30.20
N ALA A 307 -8.72 5.57 -30.55
CA ALA A 307 -9.05 4.23 -31.02
C ALA A 307 -9.73 3.38 -29.94
N VAL A 308 -9.26 3.44 -28.68
CA VAL A 308 -9.87 2.73 -27.55
C VAL A 308 -11.27 3.25 -27.24
N GLU A 309 -11.48 4.56 -27.35
CA GLU A 309 -12.79 5.19 -27.14
C GLU A 309 -13.82 4.76 -28.20
N ALA A 310 -13.39 4.67 -29.46
CA ALA A 310 -14.23 4.23 -30.57
C ALA A 310 -14.53 2.71 -30.59
N CYS A 311 -13.75 1.89 -29.88
CA CYS A 311 -13.97 0.44 -29.82
C CYS A 311 -15.22 0.08 -29.00
N SER A 312 -15.91 -0.98 -29.43
CA SER A 312 -16.92 -1.64 -28.61
C SER A 312 -16.30 -2.34 -27.40
N GLU A 313 -17.12 -2.69 -26.41
CA GLU A 313 -16.66 -3.43 -25.22
C GLU A 313 -16.04 -4.80 -25.58
N THR A 314 -16.62 -5.51 -26.55
CA THR A 314 -16.10 -6.79 -27.02
C THR A 314 -14.73 -6.65 -27.70
N GLU A 315 -14.52 -5.59 -28.48
CA GLU A 315 -13.23 -5.30 -29.10
C GLU A 315 -12.15 -4.91 -28.08
N ARG A 316 -12.52 -4.14 -27.04
CA ARG A 316 -11.63 -3.80 -25.93
C ARG A 316 -11.21 -5.03 -25.13
N VAL A 317 -12.10 -6.01 -24.94
CA VAL A 317 -11.75 -7.28 -24.29
C VAL A 317 -10.82 -8.12 -25.17
N SER A 318 -11.10 -8.21 -26.47
CA SER A 318 -10.29 -9.00 -27.41
C SER A 318 -8.89 -8.41 -27.65
N GLN A 319 -8.77 -7.07 -27.67
CA GLN A 319 -7.53 -6.30 -27.92
C GLN A 319 -6.83 -6.57 -29.26
N LYS A 320 -7.28 -7.55 -30.05
CA LYS A 320 -6.61 -8.04 -31.26
C LYS A 320 -6.38 -6.94 -32.29
N HIS A 321 -7.38 -6.10 -32.55
CA HIS A 321 -7.28 -5.01 -33.52
C HIS A 321 -6.34 -3.89 -33.04
N LEU A 322 -6.41 -3.54 -31.75
CA LEU A 322 -5.58 -2.48 -31.16
C LEU A 322 -4.11 -2.91 -31.09
N ARG A 323 -3.82 -4.15 -30.66
CA ARG A 323 -2.46 -4.71 -30.58
C ARG A 323 -1.81 -4.94 -31.95
N ALA A 324 -2.59 -4.98 -33.03
CA ALA A 324 -2.05 -5.00 -34.39
C ALA A 324 -1.50 -3.64 -34.84
N ARG A 325 -1.90 -2.54 -34.19
CA ARG A 325 -1.57 -1.16 -34.57
C ARG A 325 -0.69 -0.43 -33.55
N PHE A 326 -0.73 -0.86 -32.30
CA PHE A 326 -0.02 -0.21 -31.18
C PHE A 326 0.66 -1.26 -30.27
N PRO A 327 1.74 -0.89 -29.55
CA PRO A 327 2.39 -1.78 -28.59
C PRO A 327 1.41 -2.32 -27.54
N ALA A 328 1.51 -3.61 -27.22
CA ALA A 328 0.54 -4.30 -26.37
C ALA A 328 0.41 -3.69 -24.95
N GLU A 329 1.53 -3.24 -24.40
CA GLU A 329 1.60 -2.59 -23.08
C GLU A 329 0.84 -1.24 -23.08
N LEU A 330 1.04 -0.41 -24.10
CA LEU A 330 0.30 0.85 -24.28
C LEU A 330 -1.20 0.61 -24.46
N VAL A 331 -1.59 -0.42 -25.22
CA VAL A 331 -3.02 -0.78 -25.40
C VAL A 331 -3.66 -1.15 -24.07
N ARG A 332 -2.96 -1.93 -23.23
CA ARG A 332 -3.47 -2.32 -21.91
C ARG A 332 -3.68 -1.10 -21.02
N GLU A 333 -2.71 -0.19 -20.95
CA GLU A 333 -2.82 1.03 -20.15
C GLU A 333 -3.87 1.99 -20.68
N ALA A 334 -4.01 2.14 -22.00
CA ALA A 334 -5.05 2.95 -22.62
C ALA A 334 -6.46 2.44 -22.27
N ILE A 335 -6.67 1.11 -22.28
CA ILE A 335 -7.94 0.50 -21.88
C ILE A 335 -8.19 0.68 -20.38
N ALA A 336 -7.17 0.49 -19.54
CA ALA A 336 -7.28 0.70 -18.10
C ALA A 336 -7.61 2.16 -17.75
N LEU A 337 -6.96 3.11 -18.42
CA LEU A 337 -7.23 4.54 -18.32
C LEU A 337 -8.67 4.85 -18.77
N HIS A 338 -9.09 4.35 -19.93
CA HIS A 338 -10.46 4.54 -20.42
C HIS A 338 -11.50 4.02 -19.39
N ALA A 339 -11.32 2.82 -18.85
CA ALA A 339 -12.21 2.26 -17.84
C ALA A 339 -12.20 3.06 -16.52
N ALA A 340 -11.07 3.64 -16.13
CA ALA A 340 -11.00 4.56 -14.99
C ALA A 340 -11.77 5.87 -15.28
N ARG A 341 -11.58 6.46 -16.46
CA ARG A 341 -12.29 7.68 -16.90
C ARG A 341 -13.81 7.51 -16.93
N GLN A 342 -14.30 6.36 -17.42
CA GLN A 342 -15.73 6.04 -17.39
C GLN A 342 -16.29 5.98 -15.96
N ARG A 343 -15.56 5.34 -15.04
CA ARG A 343 -15.97 5.29 -13.62
C ARG A 343 -15.89 6.65 -12.93
N ALA A 344 -14.97 7.51 -13.34
CA ALA A 344 -14.77 8.83 -12.74
C ALA A 344 -15.85 9.86 -13.13
N ALA A 345 -16.66 9.59 -14.18
CA ALA A 345 -17.61 10.56 -14.75
C ALA A 345 -18.62 11.13 -13.75
N ALA A 346 -19.02 10.36 -12.74
CA ALA A 346 -19.95 10.82 -11.71
C ALA A 346 -19.30 11.69 -10.62
N SER A 347 -17.97 11.66 -10.48
CA SER A 347 -17.24 12.25 -9.34
C SER A 347 -16.26 13.34 -9.73
N PHE A 348 -15.92 13.45 -11.02
CA PHE A 348 -14.94 14.41 -11.52
C PHE A 348 -15.44 15.13 -12.78
N PRO A 349 -15.30 16.47 -12.86
CA PRO A 349 -15.45 17.17 -14.12
C PRO A 349 -14.33 16.77 -15.08
N ALA A 350 -14.60 16.87 -16.38
CA ALA A 350 -13.64 16.49 -17.43
C ALA A 350 -13.04 15.08 -17.25
N ALA A 351 -13.78 14.14 -16.65
CA ALA A 351 -13.29 12.79 -16.34
C ALA A 351 -12.68 12.07 -17.55
N SER A 352 -13.17 12.34 -18.77
CA SER A 352 -12.66 11.78 -20.03
C SER A 352 -11.25 12.23 -20.42
N THR A 353 -10.71 13.28 -19.80
CA THR A 353 -9.36 13.81 -20.09
C THR A 353 -8.36 13.57 -18.96
N LEU A 354 -8.83 13.20 -17.76
CA LEU A 354 -7.96 12.98 -16.59
C LEU A 354 -7.03 11.78 -16.75
N TRP A 355 -5.88 11.86 -16.08
CA TRP A 355 -4.84 10.85 -16.03
C TRP A 355 -4.99 10.01 -14.77
N LEU A 356 -5.75 8.92 -14.88
CA LEU A 356 -6.21 8.12 -13.75
C LEU A 356 -5.58 6.72 -13.74
N THR A 357 -5.55 6.11 -12.56
CA THR A 357 -5.38 4.66 -12.39
C THR A 357 -6.59 4.11 -11.65
N ARG A 358 -6.80 2.79 -11.69
CA ARG A 358 -7.86 2.17 -10.90
C ARG A 358 -7.73 2.46 -9.41
N VAL A 359 -6.54 2.23 -8.86
CA VAL A 359 -6.26 2.40 -7.43
C VAL A 359 -6.35 3.87 -7.05
N GLY A 360 -5.72 4.75 -7.84
CA GLY A 360 -5.78 6.19 -7.61
C GLY A 360 -7.21 6.73 -7.61
N LEU A 361 -8.08 6.27 -8.53
CA LEU A 361 -9.49 6.67 -8.54
C LEU A 361 -10.27 6.13 -7.33
N GLU A 362 -10.01 4.90 -6.89
CA GLU A 362 -10.66 4.30 -5.73
C GLU A 362 -10.29 5.01 -4.41
N GLN A 363 -9.13 5.68 -4.37
CA GLN A 363 -8.63 6.42 -3.21
C GLN A 363 -8.89 7.94 -3.28
N ALA A 364 -9.06 8.48 -4.50
CA ALA A 364 -9.17 9.92 -4.72
C ALA A 364 -10.39 10.55 -4.04
N THR A 365 -10.19 11.79 -3.60
CA THR A 365 -11.27 12.63 -3.09
C THR A 365 -12.16 13.07 -4.25
N ALA A 366 -13.47 12.86 -4.13
CA ALA A 366 -14.43 13.34 -5.13
C ALA A 366 -14.30 14.86 -5.31
N TRP A 367 -14.41 15.36 -6.55
CA TRP A 367 -14.09 16.75 -6.87
C TRP A 367 -14.85 17.76 -5.99
N THR A 368 -16.14 17.55 -5.76
CA THR A 368 -16.96 18.44 -4.92
C THR A 368 -16.46 18.50 -3.47
N VAL A 369 -15.93 17.40 -2.93
CA VAL A 369 -15.35 17.35 -1.58
C VAL A 369 -13.99 18.05 -1.55
N ALA A 370 -13.13 17.80 -2.54
CA ALA A 370 -11.84 18.46 -2.66
C ALA A 370 -12.00 19.99 -2.80
N ALA A 371 -12.92 20.44 -3.65
CA ALA A 371 -13.24 21.85 -3.84
C ALA A 371 -13.80 22.50 -2.57
N HIS A 372 -14.65 21.80 -1.82
CA HIS A 372 -15.15 22.26 -0.51
C HIS A 372 -14.00 22.49 0.46
N LYS A 373 -13.11 21.51 0.65
CA LYS A 373 -11.95 21.65 1.54
C LYS A 373 -11.04 22.80 1.12
N ALA A 374 -10.77 22.94 -0.17
CA ALA A 374 -9.91 24.00 -0.69
C ALA A 374 -10.40 25.42 -0.33
N THR A 375 -11.71 25.63 -0.14
CA THR A 375 -12.24 26.94 0.28
C THR A 375 -11.64 27.42 1.60
N ARG A 376 -11.31 26.50 2.51
CA ARG A 376 -10.73 26.83 3.82
C ARG A 376 -9.28 27.29 3.73
N PHE A 377 -8.61 26.98 2.63
CA PHE A 377 -7.25 27.41 2.34
C PHE A 377 -7.18 28.72 1.53
N ALA A 378 -8.30 29.37 1.22
CA ALA A 378 -8.35 30.52 0.30
C ALA A 378 -7.45 31.72 0.69
N ASN A 379 -7.10 31.87 1.97
CA ASN A 379 -6.22 32.93 2.46
C ASN A 379 -4.75 32.48 2.62
N ALA A 380 -4.42 31.25 2.22
CA ALA A 380 -3.06 30.74 2.26
C ALA A 380 -2.26 31.25 1.05
N ASN A 381 -1.06 31.77 1.31
CA ASN A 381 -0.11 32.09 0.23
C ASN A 381 0.43 30.81 -0.41
N GLN A 382 0.69 29.79 0.42
CA GLN A 382 1.22 28.51 0.00
C GLN A 382 0.68 27.38 0.90
N VAL A 383 0.46 26.21 0.31
CA VAL A 383 -0.03 25.00 0.97
C VAL A 383 0.82 23.81 0.52
N ALA A 384 1.07 22.85 1.42
CA ALA A 384 1.61 21.55 1.03
C ALA A 384 0.49 20.49 1.00
N ASP A 385 0.36 19.77 -0.11
CA ASP A 385 -0.51 18.59 -0.21
C ASP A 385 0.34 17.32 -0.08
N LEU A 386 0.22 16.64 1.06
CA LEU A 386 1.05 15.53 1.49
C LEU A 386 0.35 14.20 1.17
N CYS A 387 1.06 13.30 0.49
CA CYS A 387 0.49 12.07 -0.09
C CYS A 387 -0.55 12.41 -1.18
N CYS A 388 -0.18 13.29 -2.12
CA CYS A 388 -1.13 13.91 -3.05
C CYS A 388 -1.79 12.93 -4.05
N GLY A 389 -1.23 11.72 -4.26
CA GLY A 389 -1.80 10.72 -5.13
C GLY A 389 -2.02 11.24 -6.56
N ILE A 390 -3.19 10.99 -7.15
CA ILE A 390 -3.52 11.50 -8.49
C ILE A 390 -3.82 13.01 -8.53
N GLY A 391 -3.74 13.72 -7.40
CA GLY A 391 -3.80 15.18 -7.31
C GLY A 391 -5.20 15.79 -7.27
N SER A 392 -6.23 15.09 -6.79
CA SER A 392 -7.58 15.67 -6.68
C SER A 392 -7.64 16.86 -5.73
N ASP A 393 -7.04 16.72 -4.54
CA ASP A 393 -6.99 17.78 -3.53
C ASP A 393 -5.98 18.86 -3.93
N ALA A 394 -4.77 18.50 -4.38
CA ALA A 394 -3.80 19.44 -4.95
C ALA A 394 -4.40 20.32 -6.07
N ALA A 395 -5.14 19.74 -7.01
CA ALA A 395 -5.77 20.50 -8.08
C ALA A 395 -6.82 21.49 -7.54
N ALA A 396 -7.64 21.07 -6.59
CA ALA A 396 -8.62 21.96 -5.94
C ALA A 396 -7.94 23.08 -5.13
N LEU A 397 -6.87 22.77 -4.40
CA LEU A 397 -6.06 23.73 -3.64
C LEU A 397 -5.37 24.74 -4.57
N SER A 398 -4.89 24.31 -5.73
CA SER A 398 -4.20 25.18 -6.70
C SER A 398 -5.09 26.31 -7.26
N LEU A 399 -6.42 26.13 -7.21
CA LEU A 399 -7.40 27.17 -7.55
C LEU A 399 -7.44 28.31 -6.52
N LYS A 400 -6.82 28.12 -5.35
CA LYS A 400 -6.90 29.02 -4.19
C LYS A 400 -5.54 29.55 -3.75
N SER A 401 -4.49 28.74 -3.88
CA SER A 401 -3.16 29.03 -3.33
C SER A 401 -2.07 28.36 -4.17
N ALA A 402 -0.81 28.76 -3.98
CA ALA A 402 0.32 27.97 -4.48
C ALA A 402 0.41 26.64 -3.70
N VAL A 403 0.66 25.55 -4.39
CA VAL A 403 0.62 24.18 -3.86
C VAL A 403 1.95 23.47 -4.13
N LEU A 404 2.56 22.97 -3.06
CA LEU A 404 3.62 21.97 -3.13
C LEU A 404 2.98 20.59 -2.92
N ALA A 405 2.81 19.83 -3.99
CA ALA A 405 2.22 18.50 -3.95
C ALA A 405 3.31 17.43 -3.85
N VAL A 406 3.27 16.63 -2.78
CA VAL A 406 4.33 15.67 -2.44
C VAL A 406 3.77 14.26 -2.38
N ASP A 407 4.45 13.34 -3.07
CA ASP A 407 4.16 11.91 -3.04
C ASP A 407 5.46 11.11 -3.19
N CYS A 408 5.53 9.90 -2.63
CA CYS A 408 6.68 9.03 -2.82
C CYS A 408 6.72 8.40 -4.22
N SER A 409 5.62 8.49 -4.97
CA SER A 409 5.42 7.89 -6.27
C SER A 409 5.54 8.93 -7.39
N ALA A 410 6.62 8.89 -8.18
CA ALA A 410 6.86 9.86 -9.28
C ALA A 410 5.72 9.93 -10.31
N ALA A 411 5.09 8.80 -10.59
CA ALA A 411 3.83 8.59 -11.29
C ALA A 411 2.64 9.39 -10.82
N MET A 412 2.42 9.33 -9.52
CA MET A 412 1.32 10.02 -8.86
C MET A 412 1.58 11.51 -8.96
N VAL A 413 2.80 11.96 -8.68
CA VAL A 413 3.22 13.36 -8.91
C VAL A 413 2.99 13.78 -10.37
N ARG A 414 3.42 12.98 -11.35
CA ARG A 414 3.25 13.31 -12.78
C ARG A 414 1.78 13.36 -13.19
N ARG A 415 0.96 12.45 -12.68
CA ARG A 415 -0.49 12.46 -12.91
C ARG A 415 -1.16 13.64 -12.22
N ALA A 416 -0.73 13.99 -11.01
CA ALA A 416 -1.20 15.14 -10.26
C ALA A 416 -0.90 16.45 -11.03
N GLU A 417 0.30 16.58 -11.61
CA GLU A 417 0.65 17.69 -12.50
C GLU A 417 -0.33 17.81 -13.67
N TRP A 418 -0.54 16.71 -14.42
CA TRP A 418 -1.43 16.73 -15.58
C TRP A 418 -2.89 16.94 -15.22
N ASN A 419 -3.36 16.33 -14.13
CA ASN A 419 -4.72 16.51 -13.64
C ASN A 419 -4.92 17.93 -13.12
N THR A 420 -3.92 18.54 -12.49
CA THR A 420 -3.97 19.94 -12.08
C THR A 420 -4.00 20.88 -13.27
N ALA A 421 -3.31 20.57 -14.36
CA ALA A 421 -3.43 21.35 -15.60
C ALA A 421 -4.83 21.29 -16.25
N ILE A 422 -5.64 20.27 -15.90
CA ILE A 422 -7.02 20.11 -16.40
C ILE A 422 -8.04 20.70 -15.44
N LEU A 423 -7.88 20.46 -14.14
CA LEU A 423 -8.87 20.75 -13.10
C LEU A 423 -8.58 22.02 -12.29
N GLY A 424 -7.30 22.39 -12.19
CA GLY A 424 -6.79 23.42 -11.30
C GLY A 424 -6.05 24.54 -12.04
N GLN A 425 -5.00 25.06 -11.41
CA GLN A 425 -4.09 26.07 -11.98
C GLN A 425 -2.66 25.53 -12.00
N ALA A 426 -2.15 25.20 -13.18
CA ALA A 426 -0.82 24.62 -13.33
C ALA A 426 0.30 25.54 -12.79
N ASP A 427 0.17 26.85 -12.97
CA ASP A 427 1.17 27.84 -12.50
C ASP A 427 1.28 27.89 -10.96
N ASN A 428 0.23 27.45 -10.27
CA ASN A 428 0.21 27.35 -8.81
C ASN A 428 0.63 25.97 -8.30
N PHE A 429 1.05 25.06 -9.17
CA PHE A 429 1.39 23.69 -8.78
C PHE A 429 2.89 23.44 -8.89
N THR A 430 3.47 22.84 -7.85
CA THR A 430 4.82 22.28 -7.88
C THR A 430 4.78 20.85 -7.37
N GLY A 431 5.13 19.90 -8.23
CA GLY A 431 5.23 18.48 -7.89
C GLY A 431 6.59 18.15 -7.29
N ARG A 432 6.62 17.30 -6.26
CA ARG A 432 7.87 16.82 -5.67
C ARG A 432 7.77 15.35 -5.26
N VAL A 433 8.74 14.56 -5.73
CA VAL A 433 8.86 13.15 -5.37
C VAL A 433 9.68 13.05 -4.08
N ALA A 434 9.02 12.77 -2.97
CA ALA A 434 9.68 12.63 -1.67
C ALA A 434 8.84 11.79 -0.70
N ASP A 435 9.51 11.21 0.30
CA ASP A 435 8.83 10.66 1.48
C ASP A 435 8.51 11.81 2.45
N VAL A 436 7.22 12.07 2.66
CA VAL A 436 6.74 13.15 3.54
C VAL A 436 7.17 13.00 5.01
N THR A 437 7.64 11.80 5.41
CA THR A 437 8.19 11.54 6.75
C THR A 437 9.67 11.90 6.89
N SER A 438 10.35 12.18 5.78
CA SER A 438 11.78 12.56 5.76
C SER A 438 12.01 14.07 5.87
N GLU A 439 10.94 14.86 5.93
CA GLU A 439 10.97 16.33 5.97
C GLU A 439 10.10 16.85 7.13
N THR A 440 10.37 18.09 7.57
CA THR A 440 9.51 18.80 8.54
C THR A 440 8.57 19.76 7.83
N TRP A 441 7.40 19.98 8.43
CA TRP A 441 6.34 20.82 7.88
C TRP A 441 6.04 22.03 8.77
N ASP A 442 7.04 22.43 9.56
CA ASP A 442 6.94 23.51 10.53
C ASP A 442 6.54 24.82 9.84
N GLY A 443 5.50 25.47 10.36
CA GLY A 443 5.00 26.74 9.82
C GLY A 443 4.20 26.64 8.51
N TRP A 444 4.05 25.45 7.92
CA TRP A 444 3.23 25.24 6.73
C TRP A 444 1.75 25.13 7.05
N LEU A 445 0.90 25.57 6.11
CA LEU A 445 -0.46 25.05 6.02
C LEU A 445 -0.44 23.78 5.18
N VAL A 446 -1.03 22.70 5.70
CA VAL A 446 -0.93 21.38 5.08
C VAL A 446 -2.30 20.74 4.84
N HIS A 447 -2.42 20.03 3.74
CA HIS A 447 -3.43 18.99 3.55
C HIS A 447 -2.70 17.64 3.52
N ALA A 448 -3.25 16.62 4.18
CA ALA A 448 -2.69 15.27 4.16
C ALA A 448 -3.77 14.22 3.93
N ASP A 449 -3.52 13.31 2.98
CA ASP A 449 -4.34 12.11 2.74
C ASP A 449 -3.48 10.84 2.83
N PRO A 450 -3.10 10.40 4.05
CA PRO A 450 -2.26 9.23 4.22
C PRO A 450 -2.90 7.94 3.66
N ASP A 451 -2.11 7.13 2.97
CA ASP A 451 -2.56 5.85 2.42
C ASP A 451 -2.93 4.86 3.54
N ARG A 452 -3.72 3.84 3.22
CA ARG A 452 -4.17 2.80 4.15
C ARG A 452 -3.62 1.45 3.69
N ARG A 453 -2.66 0.86 4.42
CA ARG A 453 -2.15 -0.50 4.19
C ARG A 453 -3.31 -1.51 4.20
N GLY A 454 -3.57 -2.12 3.05
CA GLY A 454 -4.34 -3.36 3.02
C GLY A 454 -5.09 -3.61 1.71
N ASN A 455 -4.56 -4.52 0.90
CA ASN A 455 -5.22 -5.09 -0.28
C ASN A 455 -6.40 -6.03 0.07
N ARG A 456 -7.05 -5.88 1.24
CA ARG A 456 -8.15 -6.75 1.70
C ARG A 456 -9.43 -5.96 1.95
N PRO A 457 -10.56 -6.34 1.32
CA PRO A 457 -11.84 -5.70 1.58
C PRO A 457 -12.35 -6.13 2.96
N ARG A 458 -12.19 -5.26 3.96
CA ARG A 458 -12.94 -5.34 5.23
C ARG A 458 -13.69 -4.03 5.50
N PRO A 459 -14.92 -4.08 6.09
CA PRO A 459 -15.78 -2.90 6.27
C PRO A 459 -15.34 -1.95 7.39
N THR A 460 -14.58 -2.44 8.37
CA THR A 460 -14.01 -1.66 9.48
C THR A 460 -12.51 -1.95 9.56
N ARG A 461 -11.68 -0.95 9.29
CA ARG A 461 -10.21 -1.10 9.21
C ARG A 461 -9.55 -0.33 10.34
N ARG A 462 -8.50 -0.91 10.92
CA ARG A 462 -7.90 -0.46 12.18
C ARG A 462 -7.01 0.76 11.95
N LEU A 463 -6.94 1.63 12.96
CA LEU A 463 -6.16 2.88 12.94
C LEU A 463 -4.66 2.69 12.67
N ALA A 464 -4.11 1.52 13.01
CA ALA A 464 -2.70 1.19 12.78
C ALA A 464 -2.32 0.92 11.31
N GLU A 465 -3.27 1.01 10.38
CA GLU A 465 -3.05 0.70 8.96
C GLU A 465 -2.68 1.94 8.12
N TYR A 466 -2.62 3.15 8.68
CA TYR A 466 -2.23 4.36 7.92
C TYR A 466 -0.71 4.40 7.59
N LEU A 467 -0.38 4.98 6.44
CA LEU A 467 0.96 5.35 5.99
C LEU A 467 0.95 6.75 5.37
N PRO A 468 1.65 7.75 5.96
CA PRO A 468 2.35 7.70 7.24
C PRO A 468 1.45 7.34 8.45
N GLY A 469 2.07 6.85 9.53
CA GLY A 469 1.35 6.35 10.71
C GLY A 469 0.71 7.42 11.59
N LEU A 470 -0.02 6.99 12.62
CA LEU A 470 -0.73 7.89 13.55
C LEU A 470 0.21 8.86 14.28
N ASP A 471 1.40 8.41 14.66
CA ASP A 471 2.39 9.23 15.37
C ASP A 471 2.84 10.41 14.50
N TRP A 472 3.12 10.15 13.22
CA TRP A 472 3.45 11.20 12.26
C TRP A 472 2.30 12.20 12.08
N MET A 473 1.05 11.73 12.03
CA MET A 473 -0.11 12.64 11.95
C MET A 473 -0.25 13.50 13.20
N ALA A 474 0.01 12.93 14.39
CA ALA A 474 0.00 13.69 15.64
C ALA A 474 1.11 14.74 15.69
N ASP A 475 2.32 14.38 15.26
CA ASP A 475 3.46 15.29 15.16
C ASP A 475 3.20 16.41 14.14
N LEU A 476 2.59 16.07 13.00
CA LEU A 476 2.20 17.04 11.98
C LEU A 476 1.21 18.07 12.54
N MET A 477 0.20 17.63 13.30
CA MET A 477 -0.78 18.53 13.91
C MET A 477 -0.17 19.48 14.95
N GLN A 478 0.93 19.09 15.59
CA GLN A 478 1.62 19.91 16.58
C GLN A 478 2.62 20.90 15.97
N SER A 479 3.22 20.54 14.83
CA SER A 479 4.33 21.29 14.22
C SER A 479 3.90 22.22 13.09
N ALA A 480 2.94 21.81 12.26
CA ALA A 480 2.42 22.63 11.19
C ALA A 480 1.59 23.80 11.74
N ARG A 481 1.53 24.90 10.97
CA ARG A 481 0.77 26.11 11.33
C ARG A 481 -0.74 25.83 11.42
N GLY A 482 -1.21 24.88 10.63
CA GLY A 482 -2.59 24.42 10.59
C GLY A 482 -2.83 23.56 9.36
N GLY A 483 -3.99 22.93 9.26
CA GLY A 483 -4.22 22.04 8.14
C GLY A 483 -5.46 21.19 8.22
N ALA A 484 -5.49 20.23 7.30
CA ALA A 484 -6.52 19.21 7.15
C ALA A 484 -5.88 17.83 7.02
N ILE A 485 -6.31 16.87 7.84
CA ILE A 485 -5.95 15.46 7.67
C ILE A 485 -7.21 14.67 7.32
N LYS A 486 -7.19 14.01 6.16
CA LYS A 486 -8.28 13.13 5.72
C LYS A 486 -8.19 11.78 6.42
N VAL A 487 -9.31 11.33 6.96
CA VAL A 487 -9.45 10.03 7.61
C VAL A 487 -10.76 9.35 7.20
N GLY A 488 -10.85 8.05 7.45
CA GLY A 488 -12.06 7.29 7.12
C GLY A 488 -13.26 7.76 7.93
N PRO A 489 -14.47 7.89 7.34
CA PRO A 489 -15.68 8.34 8.06
C PRO A 489 -16.15 7.37 9.16
N ALA A 490 -15.60 6.15 9.19
CA ALA A 490 -15.81 5.15 10.24
C ALA A 490 -14.60 5.01 11.17
N SER A 491 -13.62 5.91 11.08
CA SER A 491 -12.44 5.91 11.93
C SER A 491 -12.84 6.36 13.34
N ASP A 492 -12.37 5.62 14.35
CA ASP A 492 -12.52 6.00 15.75
C ASP A 492 -11.40 6.95 16.20
N TRP A 493 -10.37 7.17 15.39
CA TRP A 493 -9.24 8.04 15.74
C TRP A 493 -9.68 9.48 16.04
N PRO A 494 -10.57 10.10 15.25
CA PRO A 494 -11.07 11.43 15.58
C PRO A 494 -11.96 11.45 16.82
N GLN A 495 -12.32 10.30 17.39
CA GLN A 495 -13.11 10.24 18.63
C GLN A 495 -12.21 10.15 19.87
N GLN A 496 -10.90 9.96 19.70
CA GLN A 496 -9.92 9.88 20.78
C GLN A 496 -9.43 11.27 21.18
N ARG A 497 -9.96 11.78 22.31
CA ARG A 497 -9.66 13.14 22.81
C ARG A 497 -8.16 13.45 22.98
N SER A 498 -7.33 12.45 23.27
CA SER A 498 -5.88 12.63 23.41
C SER A 498 -5.18 13.14 22.14
N HIS A 499 -5.82 13.02 20.98
CA HIS A 499 -5.23 13.37 19.68
C HIS A 499 -5.91 14.55 18.98
N THR A 500 -7.11 14.96 19.42
CA THR A 500 -7.92 15.95 18.68
C THR A 500 -8.38 17.12 19.55
N GLU A 501 -7.69 17.37 20.66
CA GLU A 501 -7.90 18.58 21.45
C GLU A 501 -7.56 19.81 20.60
N GLY A 502 -8.45 20.80 20.57
CA GLY A 502 -8.29 21.99 19.72
C GLY A 502 -8.51 21.77 18.21
N CYS A 503 -8.99 20.59 17.79
CA CYS A 503 -9.32 20.31 16.40
C CYS A 503 -10.84 20.38 16.14
N GLU A 504 -11.22 20.74 14.92
CA GLU A 504 -12.60 20.54 14.41
C GLU A 504 -12.63 19.30 13.53
N ILE A 505 -13.61 18.41 13.75
CA ILE A 505 -13.77 17.22 12.91
C ILE A 505 -15.03 17.40 12.07
N GLU A 506 -14.82 17.56 10.77
CA GLU A 506 -15.88 17.71 9.79
C GLU A 506 -16.20 16.36 9.14
N LEU A 507 -17.47 15.97 9.20
CA LEU A 507 -18.02 14.84 8.47
C LEU A 507 -18.74 15.38 7.25
N ILE A 508 -18.38 14.86 6.08
CA ILE A 508 -18.88 15.36 4.81
C ILE A 508 -19.71 14.29 4.12
N SER A 509 -20.97 14.60 3.82
CA SER A 509 -21.85 13.76 3.01
C SER A 509 -22.04 14.32 1.60
N LEU A 510 -22.22 13.39 0.65
CA LEU A 510 -22.49 13.70 -0.76
C LEU A 510 -23.32 12.57 -1.37
N GLY A 511 -24.49 12.92 -1.91
CA GLY A 511 -25.42 11.96 -2.53
C GLY A 511 -25.99 10.95 -1.53
N GLY A 512 -26.27 11.37 -0.29
CA GLY A 512 -26.87 10.50 0.73
C GLY A 512 -25.92 9.51 1.40
N GLU A 513 -24.60 9.69 1.24
CA GLU A 513 -23.57 8.88 1.92
C GLU A 513 -22.52 9.78 2.58
N CYS A 514 -22.08 9.43 3.79
CA CYS A 514 -20.95 10.09 4.45
C CYS A 514 -19.65 9.64 3.78
N ARG A 515 -19.04 10.50 2.97
CA ARG A 515 -17.88 10.19 2.13
C ARG A 515 -16.55 10.31 2.89
N GLU A 516 -16.43 11.33 3.72
CA GLU A 516 -15.15 11.72 4.30
C GLU A 516 -15.30 12.22 5.74
N ALA A 517 -14.24 12.02 6.52
CA ALA A 517 -13.99 12.75 7.75
C ALA A 517 -12.69 13.54 7.57
N THR A 518 -12.72 14.83 7.88
CA THR A 518 -11.58 15.73 7.80
C THR A 518 -11.29 16.29 9.18
N VAL A 519 -10.05 16.12 9.66
CA VAL A 519 -9.58 16.72 10.91
C VAL A 519 -8.92 18.05 10.56
N TRP A 520 -9.58 19.14 10.94
CA TRP A 520 -9.08 20.50 10.81
C TRP A 520 -8.35 20.90 12.10
N PHE A 521 -7.12 21.42 11.97
CA PHE A 521 -6.26 21.75 13.10
C PHE A 521 -5.51 23.08 12.89
N GLY A 522 -4.93 23.61 13.96
CA GLY A 522 -4.21 24.88 13.97
C GLY A 522 -5.09 26.03 13.48
N GLU A 523 -4.55 26.91 12.66
CA GLU A 523 -5.28 28.08 12.14
C GLU A 523 -6.52 27.75 11.28
N LEU A 524 -6.67 26.50 10.82
CA LEU A 524 -7.82 26.09 10.00
C LEU A 524 -8.92 25.37 10.80
N ALA A 525 -8.71 25.11 12.09
CA ALA A 525 -9.74 24.56 12.97
C ALA A 525 -10.89 25.57 13.14
N GLY A 526 -12.13 25.08 13.10
CA GLY A 526 -13.30 25.89 13.47
C GLY A 526 -13.50 25.97 14.99
N ASP A 527 -14.41 26.85 15.41
CA ASP A 527 -14.73 27.09 16.84
C ASP A 527 -15.48 25.93 17.52
N ALA A 528 -15.96 24.96 16.75
CA ALA A 528 -16.70 23.80 17.24
C ALA A 528 -15.90 22.51 17.04
N PRO A 529 -16.00 21.53 17.95
CA PRO A 529 -15.25 20.28 17.82
C PRO A 529 -15.80 19.36 16.73
N ARG A 530 -17.07 19.53 16.32
CA ARG A 530 -17.72 18.73 15.28
C ARG A 530 -18.45 19.59 14.28
N ARG A 531 -18.40 19.14 13.03
CA ARG A 531 -19.20 19.67 11.93
C ARG A 531 -19.76 18.53 11.09
N ALA A 532 -20.99 18.69 10.63
CA ALA A 532 -21.62 17.86 9.62
C ALA A 532 -21.97 18.74 8.43
N THR A 533 -21.52 18.36 7.23
CA THR A 533 -21.75 19.14 6.00
C THR A 533 -22.34 18.24 4.93
N ASN A 534 -23.53 18.60 4.42
CA ASN A 534 -24.14 17.97 3.26
C ASN A 534 -23.85 18.80 2.01
N LEU A 535 -22.94 18.32 1.16
CA LEU A 535 -22.54 19.02 -0.06
C LEU A 535 -23.60 18.96 -1.17
N THR A 536 -24.60 18.09 -1.05
CA THR A 536 -25.71 18.03 -2.01
C THR A 536 -26.62 19.25 -1.85
N THR A 537 -26.83 19.71 -0.62
CA THR A 537 -27.70 20.85 -0.29
C THR A 537 -26.92 22.12 0.02
N GLY A 538 -25.62 21.99 0.34
CA GLY A 538 -24.78 23.08 0.83
C GLY A 538 -24.98 23.42 2.32
N THR A 539 -25.76 22.63 3.05
CA THR A 539 -26.05 22.88 4.47
C THR A 539 -24.95 22.32 5.36
N SER A 540 -24.60 23.04 6.43
CA SER A 540 -23.68 22.58 7.48
C SER A 540 -24.24 22.84 8.88
N LEU A 541 -23.95 21.94 9.81
CA LEU A 541 -24.23 22.07 11.25
C LEU A 541 -22.94 21.87 12.02
N ALA A 542 -22.59 22.81 12.88
CA ALA A 542 -21.42 22.72 13.75
C ALA A 542 -21.82 22.87 15.22
N GLY A 543 -21.15 22.15 16.11
CA GLY A 543 -21.37 22.24 17.54
C GLY A 543 -20.63 21.16 18.33
N ASP A 544 -20.88 21.13 19.64
CA ASP A 544 -20.36 20.10 20.53
C ASP A 544 -21.46 19.07 20.84
N PRO A 545 -21.27 17.78 20.51
CA PRO A 545 -22.20 16.73 20.91
C PRO A 545 -22.47 16.66 22.42
N ALA A 546 -21.54 17.15 23.26
CA ALA A 546 -21.68 17.12 24.71
C ALA A 546 -22.65 18.18 25.26
N THR A 547 -23.04 19.19 24.47
CA THR A 547 -23.91 20.28 24.95
C THR A 547 -25.40 19.98 24.76
N ALA A 548 -25.75 18.95 23.98
CA ALA A 548 -27.14 18.62 23.67
C ALA A 548 -27.66 17.47 24.54
N SER A 549 -28.85 17.64 25.11
CA SER A 549 -29.55 16.60 25.84
C SER A 549 -30.36 15.71 24.90
N ARG A 550 -30.26 14.40 25.08
CA ARG A 550 -31.06 13.43 24.34
C ARG A 550 -32.47 13.34 24.93
N GLU A 551 -33.46 13.77 24.17
CA GLU A 551 -34.87 13.57 24.49
C GLU A 551 -35.46 12.45 23.63
N VAL A 552 -36.31 11.62 24.23
CA VAL A 552 -36.95 10.48 23.57
C VAL A 552 -38.46 10.63 23.69
N ALA A 553 -39.16 10.52 22.57
CA ALA A 553 -40.60 10.64 22.53
C ALA A 553 -41.29 9.35 23.01
N ASP A 554 -42.38 9.50 23.76
CA ASP A 554 -43.24 8.38 24.17
C ASP A 554 -44.13 7.88 23.01
N ALA A 555 -44.32 8.69 21.97
CA ALA A 555 -45.08 8.35 20.77
C ALA A 555 -44.49 9.05 19.55
N ILE A 556 -44.83 8.54 18.37
CA ILE A 556 -44.51 9.20 17.10
C ILE A 556 -45.45 10.38 16.85
N ASN A 557 -44.92 11.51 16.39
CA ASN A 557 -45.68 12.69 15.95
C ASN A 557 -46.04 12.60 14.46
N ASP A 558 -46.56 13.68 13.89
CA ASP A 558 -46.98 13.78 12.49
C ASP A 558 -45.87 13.50 11.48
N CYS A 559 -44.61 13.73 11.87
CA CYS A 559 -43.43 13.47 11.03
C CYS A 559 -42.42 12.54 11.70
N LEU A 560 -41.79 11.72 10.87
CA LEU A 560 -40.54 11.03 11.14
C LEU A 560 -39.44 11.70 10.31
N TYR A 561 -38.29 11.96 10.92
CA TYR A 561 -37.14 12.52 10.24
C TYR A 561 -35.95 11.56 10.30
N GLU A 562 -35.27 11.41 9.16
CA GLU A 562 -34.01 10.70 9.05
C GLU A 562 -32.87 11.72 8.90
N PRO A 563 -31.97 11.86 9.89
CA PRO A 563 -30.83 12.75 9.77
C PRO A 563 -29.85 12.31 8.68
N ASP A 564 -29.18 13.29 8.08
CA ASP A 564 -28.13 13.08 7.10
C ASP A 564 -26.99 12.22 7.69
N PRO A 565 -26.36 11.32 6.90
CA PRO A 565 -25.27 10.48 7.37
C PRO A 565 -24.11 11.24 8.03
N ALA A 566 -23.77 12.45 7.58
CA ALA A 566 -22.73 13.27 8.21
C ALA A 566 -23.15 13.71 9.62
N VAL A 567 -24.42 14.11 9.82
CA VAL A 567 -24.95 14.48 11.15
C VAL A 567 -24.85 13.31 12.11
N ILE A 568 -25.21 12.11 11.63
CA ILE A 568 -25.11 10.88 12.42
C ILE A 568 -23.67 10.59 12.80
N ARG A 569 -22.74 10.62 11.85
CA ARG A 569 -21.33 10.32 12.10
C ARG A 569 -20.63 11.38 12.93
N ALA A 570 -21.06 12.64 12.84
CA ALA A 570 -20.55 13.73 13.67
C ALA A 570 -21.05 13.66 15.12
N GLY A 571 -22.06 12.82 15.41
CA GLY A 571 -22.70 12.75 16.72
C GLY A 571 -23.63 13.93 17.01
N LEU A 572 -24.03 14.69 15.99
CA LEU A 572 -24.78 15.93 16.12
C LEU A 572 -26.31 15.75 16.05
N VAL A 573 -26.80 14.52 16.09
CA VAL A 573 -28.24 14.21 16.01
C VAL A 573 -29.03 14.87 17.14
N ASP A 574 -28.52 14.81 18.37
CA ASP A 574 -29.19 15.39 19.54
C ASP A 574 -29.19 16.93 19.47
N LEU A 575 -28.09 17.54 18.99
CA LEU A 575 -28.01 18.98 18.76
C LEU A 575 -28.99 19.46 17.68
N LEU A 576 -29.05 18.73 16.56
CA LEU A 576 -29.99 19.02 15.49
C LEU A 576 -31.43 18.89 15.98
N ALA A 577 -31.74 17.85 16.75
CA ALA A 577 -33.06 17.64 17.32
C ALA A 577 -33.46 18.81 18.21
N GLN A 578 -32.59 19.24 19.13
CA GLN A 578 -32.84 20.37 20.02
C GLN A 578 -33.07 21.69 19.25
N GLN A 579 -32.26 21.98 18.22
CA GLN A 579 -32.43 23.19 17.41
C GLN A 579 -33.75 23.23 16.63
N GLN A 580 -34.29 22.08 16.26
CA GLN A 580 -35.52 21.96 15.48
C GLN A 580 -36.75 21.66 16.36
N GLY A 581 -36.59 21.47 17.67
CA GLY A 581 -37.66 21.06 18.57
C GLY A 581 -38.16 19.62 18.32
N PHE A 582 -37.26 18.73 17.91
CA PHE A 582 -37.53 17.31 17.68
C PHE A 582 -37.04 16.44 18.83
N MET A 583 -37.58 15.23 18.90
CA MET A 583 -37.16 14.20 19.85
C MET A 583 -36.73 12.94 19.10
N ARG A 584 -35.89 12.10 19.72
CA ARG A 584 -35.61 10.76 19.18
C ARG A 584 -36.81 9.84 19.32
N LEU A 585 -36.96 8.90 18.39
CA LEU A 585 -37.92 7.80 18.54
C LEU A 585 -37.47 6.74 19.55
N ALA A 586 -36.16 6.50 19.64
CA ALA A 586 -35.56 5.61 20.62
C ALA A 586 -34.15 6.08 20.99
N ALA A 587 -33.71 5.76 22.20
CA ALA A 587 -32.40 6.18 22.71
C ALA A 587 -31.22 5.59 21.93
N ASP A 588 -31.40 4.41 21.34
CA ASP A 588 -30.39 3.70 20.56
C ASP A 588 -30.50 3.95 19.06
N GLU A 589 -31.51 4.67 18.55
CA GLU A 589 -31.74 4.88 17.12
C GLU A 589 -31.55 6.36 16.72
N GLU A 590 -31.26 6.60 15.44
CA GLU A 590 -31.00 7.95 14.92
C GLU A 590 -32.24 8.64 14.33
N TYR A 591 -33.40 7.97 14.28
CA TYR A 591 -34.63 8.60 13.79
C TYR A 591 -35.19 9.61 14.80
N LEU A 592 -35.66 10.74 14.26
CA LEU A 592 -36.30 11.81 15.02
C LEU A 592 -37.79 11.88 14.70
N THR A 593 -38.56 12.55 15.55
CA THR A 593 -39.97 12.84 15.34
C THR A 593 -40.34 14.22 15.89
N GLY A 594 -41.32 14.86 15.25
CA GLY A 594 -41.78 16.19 15.62
C GLY A 594 -42.87 16.71 14.67
N SER A 595 -43.23 17.98 14.84
CA SER A 595 -44.15 18.67 13.93
C SER A 595 -43.51 18.87 12.55
N PRO A 596 -44.31 19.06 11.48
CA PRO A 596 -43.79 19.37 10.16
C PRO A 596 -43.00 20.70 10.16
N THR A 597 -41.77 20.70 9.64
CA THR A 597 -40.93 21.90 9.47
C THR A 597 -40.54 22.12 8.01
N ALA A 598 -39.98 23.29 7.69
CA ALA A 598 -39.32 23.51 6.41
C ALA A 598 -38.12 22.56 6.22
N ASP A 599 -37.75 22.30 4.97
CA ASP A 599 -36.56 21.53 4.64
C ASP A 599 -35.29 22.28 5.07
N THR A 600 -34.38 21.55 5.70
CA THR A 600 -33.10 22.07 6.21
C THR A 600 -31.92 21.55 5.40
N GLY A 601 -32.10 20.53 4.56
CA GLY A 601 -31.04 19.84 3.83
C GLY A 601 -30.16 18.92 4.68
N LEU A 602 -30.43 18.80 5.99
CA LEU A 602 -29.73 17.86 6.89
C LEU A 602 -30.65 16.73 7.39
N LEU A 603 -31.89 16.68 6.91
CA LEU A 603 -32.92 15.73 7.31
C LEU A 603 -33.77 15.36 6.10
N ASP A 604 -34.03 14.07 5.91
CA ASP A 604 -35.14 13.59 5.09
C ASP A 604 -36.41 13.56 5.94
N ARG A 605 -37.50 14.13 5.44
CA ARG A 605 -38.80 14.19 6.14
C ARG A 605 -39.78 13.15 5.59
N PHE A 606 -40.46 12.46 6.49
CA PHE A 606 -41.48 11.47 6.20
C PHE A 606 -42.78 11.82 6.95
N LEU A 607 -43.86 12.06 6.20
CA LEU A 607 -45.19 12.34 6.75
C LEU A 607 -45.85 11.02 7.17
N VAL A 608 -46.08 10.86 8.47
CA VAL A 608 -46.62 9.63 9.05
C VAL A 608 -48.09 9.45 8.64
N LYS A 609 -48.41 8.25 8.15
CA LYS A 609 -49.76 7.84 7.77
C LYS A 609 -50.36 6.84 8.74
N ASP A 610 -49.56 5.86 9.15
CA ASP A 610 -50.01 4.78 10.03
C ASP A 610 -48.81 4.13 10.74
N VAL A 611 -49.08 3.43 11.85
CA VAL A 611 -48.10 2.67 12.62
C VAL A 611 -48.54 1.21 12.71
N LEU A 612 -47.84 0.36 11.97
CA LEU A 612 -48.20 -1.04 11.78
C LEU A 612 -47.35 -2.00 12.64
N PRO A 613 -47.85 -3.21 12.93
CA PRO A 613 -47.04 -4.28 13.51
C PRO A 613 -45.91 -4.73 12.56
N THR A 614 -44.78 -5.18 13.11
CA THR A 614 -43.62 -5.67 12.33
C THR A 614 -43.81 -7.02 11.65
N ARG A 615 -44.89 -7.73 11.97
CA ARG A 615 -45.16 -9.06 11.41
C ARG A 615 -45.55 -8.94 9.94
N ILE A 616 -44.80 -9.61 9.06
CA ILE A 616 -45.05 -9.58 7.61
C ILE A 616 -46.51 -9.97 7.26
N LYS A 617 -47.11 -10.93 7.98
CA LYS A 617 -48.52 -11.32 7.75
C LYS A 617 -49.48 -10.14 7.91
N ASP A 618 -49.22 -9.24 8.83
CA ASP A 618 -50.06 -8.09 9.12
C ASP A 618 -49.83 -6.98 8.09
N LEU A 619 -48.58 -6.72 7.70
CA LEU A 619 -48.24 -5.82 6.58
C LEU A 619 -48.90 -6.27 5.27
N ARG A 620 -48.79 -7.57 4.94
CA ARG A 620 -49.44 -8.15 3.74
C ARG A 620 -50.95 -7.97 3.78
N ARG A 621 -51.58 -8.18 4.94
CA ARG A 621 -53.02 -8.01 5.11
C ARG A 621 -53.43 -6.56 4.87
N PHE A 622 -52.68 -5.62 5.43
CA PHE A 622 -52.91 -4.19 5.29
C PHE A 622 -52.78 -3.73 3.83
N PHE A 623 -51.76 -4.19 3.10
CA PHE A 623 -51.54 -3.79 1.71
C PHE A 623 -52.36 -4.55 0.66
N ARG A 624 -53.11 -5.60 1.03
CA ARG A 624 -54.01 -6.28 0.08
C ARG A 624 -55.13 -5.38 -0.43
N SER A 625 -55.63 -4.48 0.40
CA SER A 625 -56.68 -3.53 0.01
C SER A 625 -56.12 -2.26 -0.64
N GLN A 626 -54.81 -2.08 -0.66
CA GLN A 626 -54.15 -0.88 -1.18
C GLN A 626 -52.71 -1.19 -1.65
N PRO A 627 -52.54 -2.06 -2.66
CA PRO A 627 -51.23 -2.44 -3.16
C PRO A 627 -50.49 -1.23 -3.72
N ARG A 628 -49.16 -1.18 -3.57
CA ARG A 628 -48.33 -0.04 -4.01
C ARG A 628 -47.43 -0.44 -5.17
N GLN A 629 -47.04 0.51 -6.00
CA GLN A 629 -46.10 0.29 -7.10
C GLN A 629 -44.69 -0.03 -6.58
N ALA A 630 -44.31 0.56 -5.45
CA ALA A 630 -43.01 0.37 -4.84
C ALA A 630 -43.08 0.59 -3.32
N TYR A 631 -42.21 -0.13 -2.61
CA TYR A 631 -42.02 -0.02 -1.18
C TYR A 631 -40.57 0.37 -0.89
N GLU A 632 -40.36 1.61 -0.45
CA GLU A 632 -39.09 2.04 0.14
C GLU A 632 -39.05 1.48 1.56
N ILE A 633 -38.14 0.55 1.83
CA ILE A 633 -38.06 -0.08 3.15
C ILE A 633 -36.76 0.39 3.80
N LYS A 634 -36.90 1.05 4.95
CA LYS A 634 -35.79 1.56 5.76
C LYS A 634 -35.78 0.86 7.11
N CYS A 635 -34.60 0.54 7.61
CA CYS A 635 -34.42 0.01 8.95
C CYS A 635 -33.06 0.45 9.50
N ARG A 636 -33.02 0.82 10.78
CA ARG A 636 -31.78 1.12 11.50
C ARG A 636 -31.73 0.30 12.76
N ARG A 637 -30.62 -0.39 12.99
CA ARG A 637 -30.33 -1.26 14.16
C ARG A 637 -31.31 -2.44 14.40
N LEU A 638 -32.35 -2.58 13.59
CA LEU A 638 -33.23 -3.73 13.54
C LEU A 638 -32.78 -4.69 12.43
N LYS A 639 -32.77 -5.99 12.74
CA LYS A 639 -32.50 -7.04 11.74
C LYS A 639 -33.76 -7.28 10.91
N VAL A 640 -33.82 -6.70 9.71
CA VAL A 640 -34.93 -6.85 8.77
C VAL A 640 -34.39 -7.36 7.43
N ASP A 641 -34.98 -8.43 6.91
CA ASP A 641 -34.72 -8.87 5.53
C ASP A 641 -35.52 -7.97 4.57
N VAL A 642 -34.89 -6.89 4.14
CA VAL A 642 -35.51 -5.85 3.29
C VAL A 642 -36.06 -6.45 1.99
N GLU A 643 -35.28 -7.29 1.30
CA GLU A 643 -35.72 -7.94 0.05
C GLU A 643 -36.82 -8.97 0.31
N GLY A 644 -36.69 -9.76 1.36
CA GLY A 644 -37.70 -10.75 1.74
C GLY A 644 -39.03 -10.13 2.13
N VAL A 645 -39.01 -8.97 2.80
CA VAL A 645 -40.22 -8.17 3.07
C VAL A 645 -40.78 -7.66 1.74
N ARG A 646 -39.97 -6.99 0.91
CA ARG A 646 -40.42 -6.37 -0.34
C ARG A 646 -41.11 -7.38 -1.26
N ARG A 647 -40.51 -8.57 -1.47
CA ARG A 647 -41.06 -9.64 -2.31
C ARG A 647 -42.41 -10.19 -1.84
N GLN A 648 -42.73 -10.04 -0.56
CA GLN A 648 -43.95 -10.57 0.02
C GLN A 648 -45.12 -9.59 0.01
N LEU A 649 -44.85 -8.29 -0.20
CA LEU A 649 -45.87 -7.27 -0.25
C LEU A 649 -46.59 -7.24 -1.61
N PRO A 650 -47.91 -6.95 -1.64
CA PRO A 650 -48.67 -6.87 -2.90
C PRO A 650 -48.21 -5.70 -3.78
N VAL A 651 -47.87 -5.96 -5.03
CA VAL A 651 -47.53 -4.92 -6.01
C VAL A 651 -48.77 -4.54 -6.81
N GLY A 652 -49.00 -3.24 -6.99
CA GLY A 652 -50.14 -2.69 -7.74
C GLY A 652 -49.80 -1.33 -8.35
N ASP A 653 -50.82 -0.53 -8.65
CA ASP A 653 -50.73 0.79 -9.28
C ASP A 653 -50.79 1.96 -8.28
N GLY A 654 -50.95 1.67 -6.99
CA GLY A 654 -50.97 2.70 -5.94
C GLY A 654 -49.63 3.45 -5.79
N PRO A 655 -49.63 4.69 -5.28
CA PRO A 655 -48.42 5.50 -5.17
C PRO A 655 -47.38 4.86 -4.24
N PRO A 656 -46.08 5.12 -4.47
CA PRO A 656 -45.00 4.52 -3.71
C PRO A 656 -45.08 4.97 -2.25
N VAL A 657 -44.61 4.14 -1.32
CA VAL A 657 -44.67 4.45 0.11
C VAL A 657 -43.42 3.99 0.84
N SER A 658 -43.09 4.68 1.93
CA SER A 658 -41.98 4.33 2.81
C SER A 658 -42.47 3.50 4.00
N LEU A 659 -41.78 2.40 4.27
CA LEU A 659 -41.95 1.52 5.41
C LEU A 659 -40.69 1.58 6.27
N ILE A 660 -40.79 2.29 7.39
CA ILE A 660 -39.65 2.55 8.27
C ILE A 660 -39.78 1.67 9.50
N PHE A 661 -38.92 0.66 9.59
CA PHE A 661 -38.80 -0.22 10.76
C PHE A 661 -37.96 0.50 11.81
N CYS A 662 -38.59 0.81 12.94
CA CYS A 662 -37.99 1.52 14.07
C CYS A 662 -38.59 1.04 15.39
N ARG A 663 -38.08 1.57 16.50
CA ARG A 663 -38.69 1.42 17.83
C ARG A 663 -39.48 2.67 18.21
N ILE A 664 -40.64 2.46 18.84
CA ILE A 664 -41.47 3.50 19.43
C ILE A 664 -41.85 3.02 20.84
N ALA A 665 -41.58 3.81 21.87
CA ALA A 665 -41.76 3.42 23.28
C ALA A 665 -41.18 2.02 23.60
N GLY A 666 -39.99 1.74 23.08
CA GLY A 666 -39.30 0.45 23.27
C GLY A 666 -39.85 -0.73 22.47
N GLN A 667 -40.91 -0.56 21.70
CA GLN A 667 -41.50 -1.64 20.88
C GLN A 667 -41.17 -1.47 19.41
N SER A 668 -40.78 -2.56 18.74
CA SER A 668 -40.58 -2.53 17.29
C SER A 668 -41.93 -2.33 16.56
N ARG A 669 -41.94 -1.39 15.62
CA ARG A 669 -43.08 -0.99 14.79
C ARG A 669 -42.61 -0.73 13.35
N VAL A 670 -43.58 -0.59 12.45
CA VAL A 670 -43.36 -0.14 11.07
C VAL A 670 -44.16 1.12 10.86
N VAL A 671 -43.47 2.22 10.64
CA VAL A 671 -44.08 3.50 10.29
C VAL A 671 -44.34 3.49 8.79
N LEU A 672 -45.61 3.63 8.42
CA LEU A 672 -46.03 3.91 7.06
C LEU A 672 -45.98 5.42 6.85
N ALA A 673 -45.22 5.90 5.88
CA ALA A 673 -45.08 7.33 5.64
C ALA A 673 -44.88 7.67 4.15
N ASP A 674 -45.29 8.88 3.80
CA ASP A 674 -44.96 9.48 2.50
C ASP A 674 -43.69 10.31 2.64
N ARG A 675 -42.72 10.10 1.76
CA ARG A 675 -41.53 10.96 1.68
C ARG A 675 -41.94 12.33 1.13
N ALA A 676 -41.60 13.39 1.86
CA ALA A 676 -42.09 14.74 1.63
C ALA A 676 -41.15 15.60 0.78
#